data_AF-A0AAU9PBM0-F1
#
_entry.id   AF-A0AAU9PBM0-F1
#
_cell.length_a   1.000
_cell.length_b   1.000
_cell.length_c   1.000
_cell.angle_alpha   90.00
_cell.angle_beta   90.00
_cell.angle_gamma   90.00
#
_symmetry.space_group_name_H-M   'P 1'
#
loop_
_entity.id
_entity.type
_entity.pdbx_description
1 polymer ?
#
loop_
_entity_poly.entity_id
_entity_poly.type
_entity_poly.pdbx_seq_one_letter_code
_entity_poly.pdbx_strand_id
1 'polypeptide(L)'
;MLLSICLLKPYPVKAPSLTISSLPVVDRHNPQQHRQPSTAQRRNTLMICFTNGRPRAGTVASGSSSSNLNTRKGLYQDSRTKFLVLAAIIASGHLVTILNPAMPSGPKGLITIPTSKPFSFGVIERKDLLSGCMLPICLSRDIRPCVRSISWSPLGLAPNSGCLLAVCTTEGVVKVYHSPFREFSSEWVEVLDVSEMLHTYFEKIRYGESDSDIPFLEYNDDMPLSKLLIRSKDRRQNLLEYHKCPSISAQQYASRSAMLSSLVVSWSPMFHGDTSSKGCSILAIGGKSGNISFWRVNEPQCYSITQRSKLPGALLIGLIQAHDSWITAISWSKFDSQLLLSTGCSDGSVKIWRGYTDDLAKTTEDGDAAFSLLKDVIKVGSGPTSVLSLIVPEASPQKILLAVGKGSGSLQIWIYDTLIDKFDVIAPHSGHDQIVTGLAWAYDGHCLYSCSQDNSLQSWIIKGDSLHGVSLPPNTLGVKTFTDVPNVSDACFGIAVSPANLVVAVVRRFDVNLLNPMYEARSQKAAVEFFWIGGQNLGNLKDEESDDGNFPGFPNMDLVNWGQNILWSLNQYENLHKPLVLWDMIAALSAFKDSQPNYVEQILVKWLISNLKFEWGPPEIILPRVNTHLSNLTSRQLHLLNVINRHVLLREAELDNNNGEQESKFWIKILEMSEKELRERLIGCSFSATLKGYNGNLHPVGLAQMRSWVANNERVVKDYVKLLASKVKKIEKRHVGEEECSYCSSLVPFEDTEVGFCKVENHKLARCAVSMVVCPLTPLWFCVSCKRWVLNFAPESLFKLTRYPPTVDFEKRSLTFQNGEILLKPLCPFCGVLLQRLQPQFLLSTTSV
;
A
#
# COMPACT_ATOMS: atom_id res chain seq x y z
N MET A 1 5.30 1.80 -3.67
CA MET A 1 5.45 1.83 -2.20
C MET A 1 4.28 2.59 -1.60
N LEU A 2 3.62 2.00 -0.60
CA LEU A 2 2.66 2.70 0.27
C LEU A 2 3.36 2.91 1.61
N LEU A 3 3.59 4.16 1.98
CA LEU A 3 4.28 4.52 3.21
C LEU A 3 3.26 5.22 4.12
N SER A 4 3.03 4.65 5.31
CA SER A 4 2.16 5.23 6.35
C SER A 4 3.02 5.80 7.46
N ILE A 5 2.93 7.10 7.73
CA ILE A 5 3.69 7.75 8.80
C ILE A 5 2.78 8.61 9.66
N CYS A 6 2.91 8.46 10.98
CA CYS A 6 2.37 9.39 11.97
C CYS A 6 3.54 10.18 12.58
N LEU A 7 3.59 11.50 12.35
CA LEU A 7 4.68 12.35 12.88
C LEU A 7 4.46 12.76 14.36
N LEU A 8 3.44 12.24 15.02
CA LEU A 8 3.23 12.51 16.44
C LEU A 8 4.31 11.83 17.28
N LYS A 9 4.70 12.52 18.35
CA LYS A 9 5.63 11.99 19.36
C LYS A 9 5.16 10.59 19.79
N PRO A 10 5.99 9.54 19.71
CA PRO A 10 5.74 8.37 20.54
C PRO A 10 5.66 8.90 21.98
N TYR A 11 4.57 8.60 22.68
CA TYR A 11 4.53 8.89 24.11
C TYR A 11 5.75 8.21 24.74
N PRO A 12 6.44 8.84 25.70
CA PRO A 12 7.27 8.06 26.59
C PRO A 12 6.32 7.06 27.25
N VAL A 13 6.51 5.77 26.98
CA VAL A 13 5.82 4.71 27.68
C VAL A 13 6.37 4.72 29.11
N LYS A 14 5.90 5.66 29.92
CA LYS A 14 5.93 5.53 31.37
C LYS A 14 4.61 4.86 31.72
N ALA A 15 4.61 3.53 31.71
CA ALA A 15 3.66 2.78 32.50
C ALA A 15 3.86 3.16 33.99
N PRO A 16 2.80 3.21 34.82
CA PRO A 16 2.95 3.55 36.22
C PRO A 16 3.59 2.36 36.96
N SER A 17 4.88 2.41 37.24
CA SER A 17 5.45 1.65 38.34
C SER A 17 5.26 2.46 39.62
N LEU A 18 4.29 2.04 40.43
CA LEU A 18 4.20 2.40 41.84
C LEU A 18 5.45 1.87 42.57
N THR A 19 6.35 2.76 42.94
CA THR A 19 7.02 2.79 44.25
C THR A 19 7.77 4.11 44.36
N ILE A 20 7.24 5.02 45.18
CA ILE A 20 7.99 6.17 45.66
C ILE A 20 8.96 5.62 46.71
N SER A 21 10.24 5.50 46.33
CA SER A 21 11.33 5.53 47.31
C SER A 21 12.20 6.73 46.97
N SER A 22 12.02 7.77 47.78
CA SER A 22 12.92 8.92 47.92
C SER A 22 14.38 8.46 48.04
N LEU A 23 15.30 9.05 47.26
CA LEU A 23 16.73 9.22 47.56
C LEU A 23 17.32 10.28 46.58
N PRO A 24 18.45 10.92 46.89
CA PRO A 24 18.51 12.37 47.05
C PRO A 24 19.05 13.12 45.82
N VAL A 25 18.83 14.43 45.86
CA VAL A 25 19.47 15.43 45.00
C VAL A 25 20.99 15.27 45.10
N VAL A 26 21.64 14.95 43.97
CA VAL A 26 23.10 15.02 43.82
C VAL A 26 23.41 16.08 42.77
N ASP A 27 24.28 17.00 43.17
CA ASP A 27 24.72 18.18 42.44
C ASP A 27 25.28 17.89 41.05
N ARG A 28 24.97 18.78 40.12
CA ARG A 28 25.51 18.80 38.76
C ARG A 28 26.97 19.26 38.80
N HIS A 29 27.91 18.31 38.66
CA HIS A 29 29.24 18.61 38.12
C HIS A 29 29.32 18.18 36.65
N ASN A 30 29.66 19.15 35.81
CA ASN A 30 30.05 19.01 34.40
C ASN A 30 31.18 17.98 34.23
N PRO A 31 31.11 17.11 33.21
CA PRO A 31 32.30 16.71 32.48
C PRO A 31 32.21 17.19 31.04
N GLN A 32 33.25 17.92 30.61
CA GLN A 32 33.50 18.24 29.21
C GLN A 32 33.59 16.94 28.40
N GLN A 33 32.67 16.72 27.46
CA GLN A 33 32.80 15.67 26.45
C GLN A 33 33.51 16.24 25.21
N HIS A 34 34.72 15.74 24.97
CA HIS A 34 35.37 15.77 23.67
C HIS A 34 34.47 15.06 22.64
N ARG A 35 33.82 15.82 21.77
CA ARG A 35 33.23 15.30 20.53
C ARG A 35 34.37 14.95 19.57
N GLN A 36 34.54 13.68 19.25
CA GLN A 36 35.29 13.26 18.06
C GLN A 36 34.52 13.71 16.80
N PRO A 37 35.21 14.09 15.71
CA PRO A 37 34.56 14.52 14.49
C PRO A 37 33.90 13.33 13.79
N SER A 38 32.57 13.36 13.68
CA SER A 38 31.82 12.46 12.80
C SER A 38 32.33 12.65 11.37
N THR A 39 32.82 11.58 10.75
CA THR A 39 33.17 11.54 9.34
C THR A 39 31.94 11.90 8.50
N ALA A 40 31.94 13.10 7.93
CA ALA A 40 30.90 13.55 7.01
C ALA A 40 31.03 12.75 5.70
N GLN A 41 30.41 11.57 5.64
CA GLN A 41 30.09 10.95 4.36
C GLN A 41 29.21 11.95 3.58
N ARG A 42 29.67 12.35 2.38
CA ARG A 42 28.83 13.09 1.44
C ARG A 42 27.59 12.27 1.14
N ARG A 43 26.45 12.66 1.73
CA ARG A 43 25.15 12.00 1.55
C ARG A 43 24.58 12.44 0.21
N ASN A 44 24.66 11.56 -0.78
CA ASN A 44 23.99 11.74 -2.06
C ASN A 44 22.57 11.20 -1.91
N THR A 45 21.57 11.99 -1.49
CA THR A 45 20.19 11.49 -1.30
C THR A 45 19.10 12.39 -1.88
N LEU A 46 18.00 11.78 -2.32
CA LEU A 46 16.78 12.49 -2.75
C LEU A 46 15.90 12.76 -1.54
N MET A 47 15.62 14.03 -1.25
CA MET A 47 14.71 14.45 -0.17
C MET A 47 13.46 15.15 -0.72
N ILE A 48 12.30 14.82 -0.16
CA ILE A 48 11.04 15.55 -0.36
C ILE A 48 10.66 16.22 0.96
N CYS A 49 10.66 17.56 1.01
CA CYS A 49 10.29 18.34 2.19
C CYS A 49 8.77 18.52 2.32
N PHE A 50 8.24 18.42 3.54
CA PHE A 50 6.80 18.62 3.80
C PHE A 50 6.51 19.95 4.48
N THR A 51 5.68 20.77 3.85
CA THR A 51 5.23 22.06 4.37
C THR A 51 3.76 22.02 4.83
N ASN A 52 3.44 22.62 5.98
CA ASN A 52 2.04 22.82 6.40
C ASN A 52 1.38 24.00 5.64
N GLY A 53 0.27 23.76 4.92
CA GLY A 53 -0.74 24.79 4.63
C GLY A 53 -1.39 24.75 3.23
N ARG A 54 -2.72 24.96 3.19
CA ARG A 54 -3.40 25.56 2.03
C ARG A 54 -2.71 26.91 1.75
N PRO A 55 -2.36 27.25 0.49
CA PRO A 55 -1.78 28.55 0.20
C PRO A 55 -2.80 29.63 0.58
N ARG A 56 -2.51 30.40 1.64
CA ARG A 56 -3.26 31.63 1.92
C ARG A 56 -2.76 32.66 0.91
N ALA A 57 -3.69 33.22 0.13
CA ALA A 57 -3.44 34.38 -0.71
C ALA A 57 -2.94 35.53 0.18
N GLY A 58 -1.64 35.80 0.12
CA GLY A 58 -1.04 36.99 0.72
C GLY A 58 -1.22 38.15 -0.24
N THR A 59 -2.07 39.09 0.13
CA THR A 59 -2.17 40.43 -0.46
C THR A 59 -0.79 41.07 -0.59
N VAL A 60 -0.47 41.50 -1.82
CA VAL A 60 0.73 42.28 -2.15
C VAL A 60 0.59 43.65 -1.48
N ALA A 61 1.32 43.87 -0.39
CA ALA A 61 1.58 45.21 0.12
C ALA A 61 2.76 45.80 -0.65
N SER A 62 2.49 46.86 -1.41
CA SER A 62 3.47 47.67 -2.12
C SER A 62 4.41 48.38 -1.13
N GLY A 63 5.70 48.08 -1.22
CA GLY A 63 6.77 48.79 -0.54
C GLY A 63 8.03 48.77 -1.40
N SER A 64 8.31 49.89 -2.03
CA SER A 64 9.42 50.15 -2.96
C SER A 64 10.76 50.29 -2.27
N SER A 65 11.79 49.54 -2.69
CA SER A 65 13.12 50.07 -3.05
C SER A 65 14.12 48.95 -3.41
N SER A 66 14.45 48.89 -4.70
CA SER A 66 15.76 48.59 -5.31
C SER A 66 16.68 47.50 -4.72
N SER A 67 16.83 46.37 -5.44
CA SER A 67 17.98 46.13 -6.34
C SER A 67 17.99 44.69 -6.85
N ASN A 68 17.75 44.53 -8.16
CA ASN A 68 18.17 43.46 -9.07
C ASN A 68 18.57 42.08 -8.50
N LEU A 69 17.65 41.12 -8.56
CA LEU A 69 17.95 39.71 -8.85
C LEU A 69 16.76 39.10 -9.59
N ASN A 70 16.81 39.18 -10.92
CA ASN A 70 15.97 38.40 -11.81
C ASN A 70 16.35 36.92 -11.70
N THR A 71 15.68 36.18 -10.82
CA THR A 71 15.63 34.71 -10.86
C THR A 71 14.18 34.23 -10.87
N ARG A 72 13.48 34.52 -11.97
CA ARG A 72 12.43 33.62 -12.46
C ARG A 72 13.13 32.32 -12.90
N LYS A 73 13.31 31.37 -11.98
CA LYS A 73 13.59 29.98 -12.31
C LYS A 73 12.38 29.14 -11.93
N GLY A 74 11.60 28.78 -12.95
CA GLY A 74 10.60 27.73 -12.81
C GLY A 74 11.26 26.45 -12.31
N LEU A 75 10.53 25.73 -11.45
CA LEU A 75 10.84 24.39 -10.98
C LEU A 75 10.88 23.41 -12.17
N TYR A 76 11.96 23.40 -12.94
CA TYR A 76 12.27 22.29 -13.84
C TYR A 76 12.81 21.14 -12.98
N GLN A 77 11.90 20.33 -12.45
CA GLN A 77 12.25 19.08 -11.78
C GLN A 77 12.68 18.03 -12.79
N ASP A 78 13.78 17.33 -12.48
CA ASP A 78 14.26 16.17 -13.21
C ASP A 78 13.15 15.10 -13.26
N SER A 79 12.77 14.71 -14.48
CA SER A 79 11.66 13.78 -14.77
C SER A 79 11.84 12.38 -14.15
N ARG A 80 13.03 12.08 -13.64
CA ARG A 80 13.50 10.78 -13.13
C ARG A 80 12.91 10.38 -11.78
N THR A 81 12.51 11.34 -10.95
CA THR A 81 12.00 11.08 -9.59
C THR A 81 10.48 10.95 -9.52
N LYS A 82 9.79 11.14 -10.65
CA LYS A 82 8.33 11.10 -10.72
C LYS A 82 7.73 9.70 -10.50
N PHE A 83 8.53 8.65 -10.38
CA PHE A 83 8.01 7.27 -10.46
C PHE A 83 8.18 6.45 -9.18
N LEU A 84 8.93 6.91 -8.17
CA LEU A 84 9.42 6.03 -7.10
C LEU A 84 8.40 5.67 -6.02
N VAL A 85 7.35 6.48 -5.82
CA VAL A 85 6.35 6.23 -4.78
C VAL A 85 4.93 6.44 -5.32
N LEU A 86 4.05 5.49 -4.98
CA LEU A 86 2.65 5.47 -5.45
C LEU A 86 1.76 6.37 -4.59
N ALA A 87 2.01 6.40 -3.28
CA ALA A 87 1.47 7.36 -2.33
C ALA A 87 2.29 7.33 -1.02
N ALA A 88 2.60 8.50 -0.46
CA ALA A 88 3.08 8.64 0.92
C ALA A 88 2.00 9.34 1.75
N ILE A 89 1.75 8.84 2.96
CA ILE A 89 0.83 9.46 3.91
C ILE A 89 1.58 10.05 5.07
N ILE A 90 1.21 11.28 5.38
CA ILE A 90 1.77 12.01 6.51
C ILE A 90 0.62 12.54 7.33
N ALA A 91 0.53 12.05 8.56
CA ALA A 91 -0.28 12.67 9.59
C ALA A 91 0.53 13.76 10.30
N SER A 92 0.10 15.02 10.15
CA SER A 92 0.61 16.18 10.89
C SER A 92 -0.48 16.73 11.82
N GLY A 93 -0.62 16.11 13.00
CA GLY A 93 -1.68 16.46 13.94
C GLY A 93 -3.05 15.99 13.43
N HIS A 94 -3.96 16.95 13.19
CA HIS A 94 -5.35 16.71 12.76
C HIS A 94 -5.53 16.60 11.24
N LEU A 95 -4.44 16.68 10.48
CA LEU A 95 -4.44 16.64 9.02
C LEU A 95 -3.66 15.42 8.53
N VAL A 96 -4.26 14.65 7.63
CA VAL A 96 -3.60 13.58 6.90
C VAL A 96 -3.44 14.02 5.46
N THR A 97 -2.20 14.16 5.02
CA THR A 97 -1.87 14.55 3.64
C THR A 97 -1.43 13.32 2.88
N ILE A 98 -2.06 13.08 1.73
CA ILE A 98 -1.78 11.95 0.84
C ILE A 98 -1.07 12.53 -0.38
N LEU A 99 0.19 12.17 -0.57
CA LEU A 99 1.05 12.76 -1.60
C LEU A 99 1.22 11.82 -2.78
N ASN A 100 1.23 12.38 -3.99
CA ASN A 100 1.76 11.70 -5.16
C ASN A 100 3.15 12.27 -5.44
N PRO A 101 4.23 11.56 -5.11
CA PRO A 101 5.59 12.05 -5.37
C PRO A 101 5.93 12.13 -6.86
N ALA A 102 5.07 11.61 -7.75
CA ALA A 102 5.10 11.93 -9.18
C ALA A 102 4.83 13.40 -9.52
N MET A 103 4.08 14.06 -8.63
CA MET A 103 3.57 15.41 -8.77
C MET A 103 3.71 16.13 -7.42
N PRO A 104 4.92 16.55 -7.03
CA PRO A 104 5.15 17.21 -5.74
C PRO A 104 4.53 18.62 -5.66
N SER A 105 3.91 19.12 -6.74
CA SER A 105 3.27 20.44 -6.82
C SER A 105 1.92 20.56 -6.09
N GLY A 106 1.47 19.54 -5.36
CA GLY A 106 0.29 19.59 -4.50
C GLY A 106 -0.11 18.23 -3.92
N PRO A 107 -0.95 18.18 -2.87
CA PRO A 107 -1.42 16.93 -2.30
C PRO A 107 -2.37 16.18 -3.24
N LYS A 108 -2.18 14.86 -3.38
CA LYS A 108 -3.09 13.95 -4.11
C LYS A 108 -4.44 13.81 -3.39
N GLY A 109 -4.43 13.95 -2.07
CA GLY A 109 -5.64 13.96 -1.26
C GLY A 109 -5.39 14.43 0.17
N LEU A 110 -6.48 14.71 0.88
CA LEU A 110 -6.49 15.25 2.23
C LEU A 110 -7.55 14.54 3.08
N ILE A 111 -7.26 14.29 4.35
CA ILE A 111 -8.26 13.98 5.37
C ILE A 111 -8.09 14.98 6.50
N THR A 112 -9.19 15.65 6.86
CA THR A 112 -9.24 16.47 8.07
C THR A 112 -9.96 15.68 9.14
N ILE A 113 -9.30 15.45 10.28
CA ILE A 113 -9.87 14.68 11.37
C ILE A 113 -10.89 15.54 12.13
N PRO A 114 -12.17 15.15 12.16
CA PRO A 114 -13.18 15.87 12.93
C PRO A 114 -13.02 15.58 14.43
N THR A 115 -13.39 16.54 15.28
CA THR A 115 -13.60 16.30 16.72
C THR A 115 -14.75 15.30 16.89
N SER A 116 -14.48 14.20 17.57
CA SER A 116 -15.49 13.16 17.81
C SER A 116 -16.23 13.44 19.12
N LYS A 117 -17.51 13.09 19.20
CA LYS A 117 -18.22 13.11 20.48
C LYS A 117 -17.70 11.94 21.34
N PRO A 118 -17.45 12.15 22.65
CA PRO A 118 -17.07 11.04 23.51
C PRO A 118 -18.21 10.03 23.60
N PHE A 119 -17.88 8.75 23.61
CA PHE A 119 -18.84 7.68 23.86
C PHE A 119 -19.36 7.75 25.31
N SER A 120 -20.65 7.50 25.51
CA SER A 120 -21.29 7.55 26.82
C SER A 120 -21.16 6.20 27.54
N PHE A 121 -20.15 6.06 28.40
CA PHE A 121 -19.86 4.80 29.11
C PHE A 121 -20.68 4.58 30.40
N GLY A 122 -21.29 5.66 30.92
CA GLY A 122 -21.84 5.76 32.27
C GLY A 122 -21.34 7.02 32.98
N VAL A 123 -21.96 7.35 34.11
CA VAL A 123 -21.58 8.52 34.92
C VAL A 123 -20.92 8.04 36.21
N ILE A 124 -19.87 8.74 36.64
CA ILE A 124 -19.19 8.48 37.91
C ILE A 124 -19.43 9.67 38.84
N GLU A 125 -19.49 9.42 40.15
CA GLU A 125 -19.47 10.48 41.15
C GLU A 125 -18.16 11.27 41.11
N ARG A 126 -18.25 12.59 41.33
CA ARG A 126 -17.10 13.50 41.28
C ARG A 126 -15.95 13.12 42.23
N LYS A 127 -16.28 12.46 43.35
CA LYS A 127 -15.30 12.02 44.36
C LYS A 127 -14.37 10.91 43.83
N ASP A 128 -14.87 10.07 42.92
CA ASP A 128 -14.12 8.91 42.40
C ASP A 128 -13.26 9.26 41.17
N LEU A 129 -13.32 10.52 40.68
CA LEU A 129 -12.44 11.02 39.62
C LEU A 129 -10.95 10.95 40.00
N LEU A 130 -10.64 11.02 41.29
CA LEU A 130 -9.28 10.94 41.83
C LEU A 130 -8.83 9.50 42.11
N SER A 131 -9.66 8.50 41.77
CA SER A 131 -9.28 7.11 41.92
C SER A 131 -8.05 6.77 41.07
N GLY A 132 -7.14 5.96 41.60
CA GLY A 132 -5.89 5.58 40.92
C GLY A 132 -6.10 4.83 39.60
N CYS A 133 -7.29 4.26 39.36
CA CYS A 133 -7.64 3.60 38.11
C CYS A 133 -8.06 4.58 36.99
N MET A 134 -8.37 5.84 37.33
CA MET A 134 -8.74 6.87 36.37
C MET A 134 -7.50 7.48 35.74
N LEU A 135 -7.06 6.91 34.61
CA LEU A 135 -6.03 7.54 33.79
C LEU A 135 -6.60 8.75 33.06
N PRO A 136 -5.81 9.83 32.84
CA PRO A 136 -6.23 10.94 32.01
C PRO A 136 -6.60 10.45 30.61
N ILE A 137 -7.85 10.68 30.22
CA ILE A 137 -8.44 10.23 28.94
C ILE A 137 -7.71 10.90 27.75
N CYS A 138 -7.14 12.08 27.97
CA CYS A 138 -6.35 12.80 26.98
C CYS A 138 -5.19 13.55 27.67
N LEU A 139 -3.94 13.17 27.36
CA LEU A 139 -2.72 13.91 27.74
C LEU A 139 -2.25 14.86 26.63
N SER A 140 -3.05 15.00 25.57
CA SER A 140 -2.79 15.90 24.45
C SER A 140 -2.80 17.35 24.93
N ARG A 141 -1.68 18.07 24.73
CA ARG A 141 -1.67 19.54 24.80
C ARG A 141 -2.41 20.19 23.63
N ASP A 142 -2.70 19.41 22.59
CA ASP A 142 -3.37 19.88 21.38
C ASP A 142 -4.89 19.87 21.58
N ILE A 143 -5.52 21.00 21.26
CA ILE A 143 -6.97 21.24 21.37
C ILE A 143 -7.77 20.43 20.32
N ARG A 144 -7.09 19.84 19.33
CA ARG A 144 -7.69 19.08 18.22
C ARG A 144 -7.24 17.61 18.28
N PRO A 145 -8.09 16.67 17.82
CA PRO A 145 -7.70 15.27 17.71
C PRO A 145 -6.54 15.12 16.73
N CYS A 146 -5.54 14.35 17.13
CA CYS A 146 -4.38 14.09 16.29
C CYS A 146 -4.33 12.62 15.88
N VAL A 147 -3.67 12.31 14.78
CA VAL A 147 -3.59 10.92 14.29
C VAL A 147 -2.46 10.15 14.94
N ARG A 148 -2.81 9.04 15.60
CA ARG A 148 -1.90 8.16 16.35
C ARG A 148 -1.34 7.03 15.49
N SER A 149 -2.20 6.36 14.72
CA SER A 149 -1.82 5.20 13.90
C SER A 149 -2.62 5.20 12.60
N ILE A 150 -1.98 4.78 11.51
CA ILE A 150 -2.57 4.73 10.17
C ILE A 150 -2.14 3.44 9.50
N SER A 151 -3.06 2.78 8.80
CA SER A 151 -2.74 1.61 7.99
C SER A 151 -3.49 1.62 6.67
N TRP A 152 -2.78 1.25 5.60
CA TRP A 152 -3.33 1.09 4.26
C TRP A 152 -3.93 -0.30 4.11
N SER A 153 -5.14 -0.37 3.55
CA SER A 153 -5.65 -1.65 3.09
C SER A 153 -4.88 -2.11 1.84
N PRO A 154 -4.90 -3.42 1.55
CA PRO A 154 -4.50 -3.91 0.24
C PRO A 154 -5.21 -3.20 -0.93
N LEU A 155 -4.54 -3.19 -2.08
CA LEU A 155 -5.06 -2.63 -3.33
C LEU A 155 -6.28 -3.43 -3.81
N GLY A 156 -7.35 -2.74 -4.19
CA GLY A 156 -8.59 -3.35 -4.69
C GLY A 156 -9.75 -3.36 -3.68
N LEU A 157 -9.53 -3.05 -2.40
CA LEU A 157 -10.62 -3.06 -1.42
C LEU A 157 -11.56 -1.87 -1.53
N ALA A 158 -11.12 -0.77 -2.14
CA ALA A 158 -12.01 0.36 -2.41
C ALA A 158 -12.83 0.10 -3.70
N PRO A 159 -14.08 0.59 -3.81
CA PRO A 159 -14.91 0.36 -5.01
C PRO A 159 -14.38 0.97 -6.31
N ASN A 160 -13.46 1.93 -6.21
CA ASN A 160 -12.72 2.47 -7.34
C ASN A 160 -11.42 1.71 -7.63
N SER A 161 -11.26 0.51 -7.06
CA SER A 161 -10.07 -0.35 -7.08
C SER A 161 -8.82 0.18 -6.39
N GLY A 162 -8.95 1.30 -5.68
CA GLY A 162 -7.90 1.84 -4.82
C GLY A 162 -7.76 1.10 -3.49
N CYS A 163 -7.01 1.72 -2.58
CA CYS A 163 -6.90 1.29 -1.19
C CYS A 163 -7.89 2.06 -0.31
N LEU A 164 -8.34 1.42 0.76
CA LEU A 164 -8.94 2.05 1.92
C LEU A 164 -7.84 2.50 2.89
N LEU A 165 -8.14 3.50 3.72
CA LEU A 165 -7.23 3.99 4.74
C LEU A 165 -7.89 3.93 6.12
N ALA A 166 -7.32 3.16 7.04
CA ALA A 166 -7.75 3.17 8.44
C ALA A 166 -6.93 4.21 9.20
N VAL A 167 -7.62 5.07 9.95
CA VAL A 167 -7.01 6.15 10.76
C VAL A 167 -7.48 6.02 12.20
N CYS A 168 -6.52 5.86 13.10
CA CYS A 168 -6.71 5.84 14.55
C CYS A 168 -6.23 7.16 15.15
N THR A 169 -7.08 7.81 15.93
CA THR A 169 -6.80 9.11 16.56
C THR A 169 -6.22 8.96 17.97
N THR A 170 -5.69 10.04 18.52
CA THR A 170 -5.20 10.10 19.90
C THR A 170 -6.28 9.85 20.94
N GLU A 171 -7.54 10.11 20.58
CA GLU A 171 -8.76 9.89 21.37
C GLU A 171 -9.22 8.41 21.35
N GLY A 172 -8.60 7.56 20.52
CA GLY A 172 -8.94 6.15 20.40
C GLY A 172 -10.05 5.83 19.40
N VAL A 173 -10.45 6.82 18.58
CA VAL A 173 -11.44 6.66 17.51
C VAL A 173 -10.77 6.15 16.24
N VAL A 174 -11.35 5.12 15.62
CA VAL A 174 -10.90 4.49 14.38
C VAL A 174 -11.95 4.65 13.29
N LYS A 175 -11.57 5.33 12.21
CA LYS A 175 -12.40 5.55 11.02
C LYS A 175 -11.68 5.06 9.76
N VAL A 176 -12.44 4.58 8.78
CA VAL A 176 -11.93 4.12 7.48
C VAL A 176 -12.35 5.09 6.38
N TYR A 177 -11.42 5.45 5.50
CA TYR A 177 -11.59 6.41 4.42
C TYR A 177 -11.28 5.81 3.05
N HIS A 178 -11.89 6.31 1.98
CA HIS A 178 -11.50 6.01 0.61
C HIS A 178 -11.26 7.31 -0.20
N SER A 179 -10.50 7.20 -1.28
CA SER A 179 -10.28 8.34 -2.19
C SER A 179 -11.59 8.77 -2.87
N PRO A 180 -11.81 10.07 -3.11
CA PRO A 180 -13.07 10.58 -3.64
C PRO A 180 -13.38 10.06 -5.06
N PHE A 181 -14.67 9.84 -5.35
CA PHE A 181 -15.15 9.46 -6.68
C PHE A 181 -15.29 10.65 -7.65
N ARG A 182 -15.45 11.87 -7.12
CA ARG A 182 -15.70 13.08 -7.92
C ARG A 182 -14.40 13.80 -8.23
N GLU A 183 -14.30 14.31 -9.45
CA GLU A 183 -13.08 14.97 -9.97
C GLU A 183 -12.69 16.19 -9.12
N PHE A 184 -13.64 16.96 -8.59
CA PHE A 184 -13.37 18.24 -7.96
C PHE A 184 -13.05 18.22 -6.45
N SER A 185 -12.84 17.05 -5.84
CA SER A 185 -12.49 16.96 -4.40
C SER A 185 -11.16 16.25 -4.22
N SER A 186 -10.27 16.86 -3.43
CA SER A 186 -9.10 16.20 -2.87
C SER A 186 -9.39 15.58 -1.49
N GLU A 187 -10.53 15.91 -0.88
CA GLU A 187 -10.92 15.37 0.42
C GLU A 187 -11.41 13.92 0.27
N TRP A 188 -10.78 13.04 1.06
CA TRP A 188 -11.15 11.64 1.18
C TRP A 188 -12.44 11.49 1.97
N VAL A 189 -13.22 10.47 1.62
CA VAL A 189 -14.58 10.27 2.13
C VAL A 189 -14.54 9.21 3.24
N GLU A 190 -15.15 9.53 4.38
CA GLU A 190 -15.37 8.57 5.47
C GLU A 190 -16.36 7.49 5.02
N VAL A 191 -16.00 6.23 5.29
CA VAL A 191 -16.70 5.02 4.83
C VAL A 191 -17.30 4.26 5.99
N LEU A 192 -16.54 4.14 7.08
CA LEU A 192 -16.88 3.35 8.25
C LEU A 192 -16.35 4.02 9.53
N ASP A 193 -17.17 4.07 10.56
CA ASP A 193 -16.77 4.37 11.93
C ASP A 193 -16.70 3.07 12.73
N VAL A 194 -15.50 2.49 12.82
CA VAL A 194 -15.31 1.18 13.45
C VAL A 194 -15.44 1.29 14.97
N SER A 195 -15.11 2.44 15.55
CA SER A 195 -15.26 2.68 16.99
C SER A 195 -16.71 2.76 17.42
N GLU A 196 -17.60 3.36 16.61
CA GLU A 196 -19.04 3.34 16.86
C GLU A 196 -19.62 1.92 16.79
N MET A 197 -19.18 1.13 15.81
CA MET A 197 -19.58 -0.28 15.71
C MET A 197 -19.10 -1.11 16.91
N LEU A 198 -17.85 -0.89 17.35
CA LEU A 198 -17.27 -1.53 18.53
C LEU A 198 -18.02 -1.14 19.82
N HIS A 199 -18.38 0.14 19.96
CA HIS A 199 -19.20 0.63 21.07
C HIS A 199 -20.57 -0.06 21.11
N THR A 200 -21.25 -0.09 19.96
CA THR A 200 -22.56 -0.76 19.83
C THR A 200 -22.48 -2.24 20.19
N TYR A 201 -21.39 -2.92 19.80
CA TYR A 201 -21.15 -4.31 20.17
C TYR A 201 -20.97 -4.47 21.68
N PHE A 202 -20.10 -3.67 22.31
CA PHE A 202 -19.86 -3.77 23.74
C PHE A 202 -21.10 -3.40 24.57
N GLU A 203 -21.89 -2.43 24.13
CA GLU A 203 -23.16 -2.09 24.76
C GLU A 203 -24.14 -3.27 24.72
N LYS A 204 -24.24 -3.98 23.57
CA LYS A 204 -25.07 -5.19 23.43
C LYS A 204 -24.66 -6.31 24.39
N ILE A 205 -23.36 -6.53 24.57
CA ILE A 205 -22.85 -7.53 25.52
C ILE A 205 -22.67 -6.98 26.94
N ARG A 206 -23.17 -5.78 27.24
CA ARG A 206 -23.04 -5.08 28.52
C ARG A 206 -21.61 -5.05 29.06
N TYR A 207 -20.64 -4.87 28.16
CA TYR A 207 -19.21 -4.86 28.44
C TYR A 207 -18.68 -6.14 29.12
N GLY A 208 -19.43 -7.26 29.06
CA GLY A 208 -19.08 -8.51 29.73
C GLY A 208 -19.32 -8.52 31.24
N GLU A 209 -20.08 -7.56 31.77
CA GLU A 209 -20.44 -7.46 33.19
C GLU A 209 -21.67 -8.32 33.53
N SER A 210 -21.73 -8.85 34.75
CA SER A 210 -22.85 -9.68 35.22
C SER A 210 -24.01 -8.83 35.76
N ASP A 211 -25.25 -9.35 35.75
CA ASP A 211 -26.45 -8.62 36.23
C ASP A 211 -26.36 -8.19 37.72
N SER A 212 -25.45 -8.79 38.51
CA SER A 212 -25.22 -8.44 39.91
C SER A 212 -24.35 -7.19 40.13
N ASP A 213 -23.68 -6.67 39.09
CA ASP A 213 -22.68 -5.61 39.21
C ASP A 213 -23.22 -4.19 38.92
N ILE A 214 -24.52 -4.07 38.62
CA ILE A 214 -25.19 -2.79 38.40
C ILE A 214 -26.08 -2.49 39.61
N PRO A 215 -25.77 -1.47 40.43
CA PRO A 215 -26.68 -1.04 41.48
C PRO A 215 -27.95 -0.49 40.80
N PHE A 216 -29.02 -1.27 40.79
CA PHE A 216 -30.36 -0.73 40.57
C PHE A 216 -30.66 0.20 41.75
N LEU A 217 -30.54 1.51 41.56
CA LEU A 217 -31.21 2.46 42.43
C LEU A 217 -32.70 2.31 42.17
N GLU A 218 -33.40 1.67 43.10
CA GLU A 218 -34.86 1.74 43.17
C GLU A 218 -35.28 3.22 43.15
N TYR A 219 -36.15 3.52 42.20
CA TYR A 219 -36.71 4.84 41.99
C TYR A 219 -37.67 5.13 43.16
N ASN A 220 -37.26 5.98 44.10
CA ASN A 220 -38.20 6.55 45.07
C ASN A 220 -38.94 7.71 44.38
N ASP A 221 -40.23 7.50 44.08
CA ASP A 221 -41.13 8.47 43.43
C ASP A 221 -41.47 9.72 44.27
N ASP A 222 -40.87 9.91 45.44
CA ASP A 222 -41.25 10.97 46.39
C ASP A 222 -40.21 12.09 46.53
N MET A 223 -39.91 12.80 45.45
CA MET A 223 -39.31 14.14 45.59
C MET A 223 -40.02 15.18 44.69
N PRO A 224 -40.73 16.17 45.27
CA PRO A 224 -41.55 17.08 44.48
C PRO A 224 -40.68 18.05 43.66
N LEU A 225 -40.92 18.03 42.35
CA LEU A 225 -40.23 18.78 41.30
C LEU A 225 -40.50 20.31 41.31
N SER A 226 -40.73 20.92 42.48
CA SER A 226 -41.23 22.30 42.59
C SER A 226 -40.18 23.36 43.00
N LYS A 227 -38.88 23.03 43.07
CA LYS A 227 -37.85 23.98 43.57
C LYS A 227 -36.67 24.33 42.66
N LEU A 228 -36.69 24.00 41.37
CA LEU A 228 -35.64 24.45 40.43
C LEU A 228 -36.17 25.41 39.35
N LEU A 229 -36.30 26.68 39.72
CA LEU A 229 -36.42 27.79 38.78
C LEU A 229 -35.05 28.03 38.11
N ILE A 230 -34.80 27.41 36.96
CA ILE A 230 -33.64 27.74 36.10
C ILE A 230 -34.14 28.02 34.67
N ARG A 231 -33.87 29.24 34.21
CA ARG A 231 -34.17 29.77 32.87
C ARG A 231 -33.08 29.36 31.86
N SER A 232 -33.30 28.31 31.08
CA SER A 232 -32.87 28.20 29.67
C SER A 232 -33.35 26.88 29.05
N LYS A 233 -33.94 26.93 27.85
CA LYS A 233 -34.48 25.75 27.15
C LYS A 233 -33.39 24.78 26.68
N ASP A 234 -32.18 25.27 26.37
CA ASP A 234 -31.06 24.43 25.88
C ASP A 234 -30.44 23.52 26.95
N ARG A 235 -30.53 23.88 28.25
CA ARG A 235 -30.04 23.00 29.33
C ARG A 235 -31.00 21.85 29.65
N ARG A 236 -32.29 21.95 29.29
CA ARG A 236 -33.27 20.89 29.55
C ARG A 236 -33.03 19.65 28.67
N GLN A 237 -32.63 19.82 27.40
CA GLN A 237 -32.32 18.69 26.53
C GLN A 237 -31.07 17.93 26.98
N ASN A 238 -29.99 18.65 27.36
CA ASN A 238 -28.79 18.00 27.88
C ASN A 238 -29.04 17.30 29.24
N LEU A 239 -29.87 17.86 30.13
CA LEU A 239 -30.20 17.22 31.41
C LEU A 239 -31.07 15.95 31.24
N LEU A 240 -31.98 15.93 30.27
CA LEU A 240 -32.79 14.74 29.95
C LEU A 240 -31.97 13.57 29.37
N GLU A 241 -30.87 13.84 28.66
CA GLU A 241 -29.91 12.80 28.25
C GLU A 241 -29.06 12.29 29.42
N TYR A 242 -28.68 13.15 30.37
CA TYR A 242 -27.93 12.75 31.58
C TYR A 242 -28.70 11.77 32.48
N HIS A 243 -30.03 11.81 32.47
CA HIS A 243 -30.89 10.95 33.30
C HIS A 243 -31.10 9.52 32.75
N LYS A 244 -30.43 9.14 31.65
CA LYS A 244 -30.48 7.77 31.09
C LYS A 244 -29.21 6.95 31.27
N CYS A 245 -28.12 7.53 31.76
CA CYS A 245 -26.86 6.80 31.92
C CYS A 245 -26.77 6.16 33.33
N PRO A 246 -26.42 4.86 33.43
CA PRO A 246 -26.24 4.22 34.73
C PRO A 246 -25.06 4.87 35.48
N SER A 247 -25.24 5.03 36.80
CA SER A 247 -24.15 5.39 37.71
C SER A 247 -23.26 4.18 37.91
N ILE A 248 -21.98 4.29 37.56
CA ILE A 248 -21.02 3.18 37.59
C ILE A 248 -19.80 3.52 38.44
N SER A 249 -19.10 2.49 38.93
CA SER A 249 -17.85 2.67 39.67
C SER A 249 -16.74 3.23 38.78
N ALA A 250 -15.74 3.89 39.39
CA ALA A 250 -14.56 4.35 38.65
C ALA A 250 -13.80 3.20 37.95
N GLN A 251 -13.82 2.00 38.53
CA GLN A 251 -13.19 0.82 37.93
C GLN A 251 -13.93 0.34 36.68
N GLN A 252 -15.27 0.25 36.74
CA GLN A 252 -16.09 -0.06 35.57
C GLN A 252 -15.93 1.00 34.48
N TYR A 253 -15.88 2.28 34.84
CA TYR A 253 -15.65 3.32 33.86
C TYR A 253 -14.27 3.19 33.20
N ALA A 254 -13.22 2.95 33.99
CA ALA A 254 -11.87 2.78 33.48
C ALA A 254 -11.74 1.56 32.55
N SER A 255 -12.38 0.43 32.90
CA SER A 255 -12.38 -0.77 32.06
C SER A 255 -13.12 -0.54 30.74
N ARG A 256 -14.35 0.00 30.78
CA ARG A 256 -15.15 0.33 29.58
C ARG A 256 -14.41 1.30 28.67
N SER A 257 -13.77 2.33 29.26
CA SER A 257 -12.95 3.29 28.52
C SER A 257 -11.72 2.63 27.89
N ALA A 258 -11.05 1.71 28.58
CA ALA A 258 -9.88 1.01 28.06
C ALA A 258 -10.23 0.05 26.90
N MET A 259 -11.40 -0.60 26.94
CA MET A 259 -11.89 -1.50 25.88
C MET A 259 -12.15 -0.76 24.56
N LEU A 260 -12.60 0.50 24.63
CA LEU A 260 -12.91 1.34 23.47
C LEU A 260 -11.74 2.25 23.03
N SER A 261 -10.71 2.38 23.89
CA SER A 261 -9.52 3.17 23.59
C SER A 261 -8.58 2.43 22.65
N SER A 262 -8.77 2.59 21.34
CA SER A 262 -7.89 2.04 20.31
C SER A 262 -6.53 2.75 20.28
N LEU A 263 -5.45 2.01 20.00
CA LEU A 263 -4.08 2.52 19.97
C LEU A 263 -3.40 2.33 18.60
N VAL A 264 -3.53 1.13 18.03
CA VAL A 264 -2.85 0.74 16.79
C VAL A 264 -3.81 0.04 15.85
N VAL A 265 -3.67 0.31 14.56
CA VAL A 265 -4.46 -0.31 13.49
C VAL A 265 -3.54 -0.93 12.45
N SER A 266 -3.89 -2.10 11.94
CA SER A 266 -3.10 -2.79 10.92
C SER A 266 -3.96 -3.67 10.03
N TRP A 267 -3.88 -3.48 8.71
CA TRP A 267 -4.55 -4.32 7.72
C TRP A 267 -3.74 -5.58 7.41
N SER A 268 -4.42 -6.71 7.31
CA SER A 268 -3.85 -7.95 6.81
C SER A 268 -3.65 -7.89 5.28
N PRO A 269 -2.74 -8.69 4.71
CA PRO A 269 -2.73 -8.97 3.28
C PRO A 269 -4.09 -9.51 2.79
N MET A 270 -4.33 -9.41 1.47
CA MET A 270 -5.51 -10.04 0.86
C MET A 270 -5.42 -11.55 0.92
N PHE A 271 -6.56 -12.17 1.26
CA PHE A 271 -6.74 -13.61 1.19
C PHE A 271 -8.09 -13.96 0.59
N HIS A 272 -8.23 -15.22 0.22
CA HIS A 272 -9.42 -15.80 -0.37
C HIS A 272 -9.74 -17.04 0.47
N GLY A 273 -11.01 -17.29 0.77
CA GLY A 273 -11.43 -18.57 1.31
C GLY A 273 -11.67 -19.57 0.18
N ASP A 274 -11.36 -20.84 0.38
CA ASP A 274 -11.46 -21.91 -0.63
C ASP A 274 -12.89 -22.07 -1.19
N THR A 275 -13.89 -21.69 -0.41
CA THR A 275 -15.32 -21.75 -0.78
C THR A 275 -15.90 -20.43 -1.27
N SER A 276 -15.22 -19.30 -1.05
CA SER A 276 -15.69 -17.97 -1.41
C SER A 276 -14.86 -17.40 -2.57
N SER A 277 -15.50 -17.12 -3.71
CA SER A 277 -14.82 -16.45 -4.84
C SER A 277 -14.36 -15.03 -4.52
N LYS A 278 -14.78 -14.45 -3.38
CA LYS A 278 -14.55 -13.06 -3.00
C LYS A 278 -13.33 -12.94 -2.09
N GLY A 279 -12.36 -12.12 -2.51
CA GLY A 279 -11.23 -11.78 -1.65
C GLY A 279 -11.69 -10.97 -0.44
N CYS A 280 -10.97 -11.08 0.67
CA CYS A 280 -11.17 -10.25 1.84
C CYS A 280 -9.85 -9.92 2.54
N SER A 281 -9.91 -8.95 3.44
CA SER A 281 -8.82 -8.52 4.29
C SER A 281 -9.37 -8.23 5.69
N ILE A 282 -8.53 -8.38 6.70
CA ILE A 282 -8.88 -8.17 8.10
C ILE A 282 -8.19 -6.90 8.59
N LEU A 283 -8.96 -6.01 9.21
CA LEU A 283 -8.44 -4.89 9.98
C LEU A 283 -8.34 -5.33 11.45
N ALA A 284 -7.11 -5.42 11.96
CA ALA A 284 -6.86 -5.59 13.40
C ALA A 284 -6.73 -4.23 14.08
N ILE A 285 -7.39 -4.09 15.23
CA ILE A 285 -7.35 -2.90 16.07
C ILE A 285 -6.96 -3.31 17.47
N GLY A 286 -5.79 -2.86 17.93
CA GLY A 286 -5.30 -3.10 19.28
C GLY A 286 -5.65 -1.94 20.22
N GLY A 287 -6.16 -2.27 21.40
CA GLY A 287 -6.61 -1.30 22.41
C GLY A 287 -5.69 -1.15 23.63
N LYS A 288 -6.05 -0.21 24.51
CA LYS A 288 -5.40 -0.03 25.81
C LYS A 288 -5.64 -1.19 26.76
N SER A 289 -6.78 -1.89 26.65
CA SER A 289 -7.06 -3.05 27.52
C SER A 289 -6.25 -4.30 27.18
N GLY A 290 -5.40 -4.26 26.15
CA GLY A 290 -4.73 -5.46 25.62
C GLY A 290 -5.61 -6.34 24.72
N ASN A 291 -6.83 -5.88 24.44
CA ASN A 291 -7.72 -6.50 23.47
C ASN A 291 -7.36 -6.15 22.04
N ILE A 292 -7.61 -7.11 21.15
CA ILE A 292 -7.57 -6.93 19.71
C ILE A 292 -8.94 -7.28 19.13
N SER A 293 -9.51 -6.35 18.36
CA SER A 293 -10.71 -6.59 17.57
C SER A 293 -10.35 -6.84 16.11
N PHE A 294 -11.01 -7.80 15.49
CA PHE A 294 -10.78 -8.20 14.10
C PHE A 294 -12.01 -7.91 13.25
N TRP A 295 -11.82 -7.11 12.20
CA TRP A 295 -12.89 -6.67 11.33
C TRP A 295 -12.63 -7.15 9.90
N ARG A 296 -13.49 -8.03 9.39
CA ARG A 296 -13.43 -8.52 8.01
C ARG A 296 -14.03 -7.49 7.07
N VAL A 297 -13.29 -7.13 6.02
CA VAL A 297 -13.75 -6.29 4.92
C VAL A 297 -13.57 -7.05 3.62
N ASN A 298 -14.66 -7.18 2.88
CA ASN A 298 -14.69 -7.95 1.64
C ASN A 298 -14.37 -7.06 0.43
N GLU A 299 -13.75 -7.67 -0.59
CA GLU A 299 -13.56 -7.06 -1.90
C GLU A 299 -14.94 -6.65 -2.49
N PRO A 300 -15.05 -5.46 -3.08
CA PRO A 300 -16.28 -5.01 -3.68
C PRO A 300 -16.73 -5.96 -4.80
N GLN A 301 -18.03 -6.22 -4.86
CA GLN A 301 -18.63 -7.11 -5.87
C GLN A 301 -18.51 -6.55 -7.28
N CYS A 302 -18.49 -5.22 -7.42
CA CYS A 302 -18.28 -4.55 -8.68
C CYS A 302 -17.42 -3.29 -8.46
N TYR A 303 -16.53 -3.05 -9.42
CA TYR A 303 -15.76 -1.81 -9.48
C TYR A 303 -16.48 -0.81 -10.38
N SER A 304 -16.68 0.40 -9.88
CA SER A 304 -17.33 1.47 -10.64
C SER A 304 -16.63 2.81 -10.43
N ILE A 305 -16.58 3.58 -11.51
CA ILE A 305 -16.11 4.97 -11.51
C ILE A 305 -17.26 5.95 -11.31
N THR A 306 -18.49 5.58 -11.69
CA THR A 306 -19.66 6.46 -11.74
C THR A 306 -20.62 6.25 -10.57
N GLN A 307 -20.82 5.00 -10.16
CA GLN A 307 -21.75 4.65 -9.11
C GLN A 307 -21.04 4.67 -7.75
N ARG A 308 -21.68 5.28 -6.75
CA ARG A 308 -21.39 4.94 -5.36
C ARG A 308 -21.84 3.49 -5.19
N SER A 309 -20.91 2.54 -5.24
CA SER A 309 -21.25 1.16 -4.88
C SER A 309 -21.78 1.14 -3.44
N LYS A 310 -22.46 0.06 -3.06
CA LYS A 310 -22.71 -0.22 -1.65
C LYS A 310 -21.37 -0.12 -0.90
N LEU A 311 -21.33 0.69 0.15
CA LEU A 311 -20.13 0.90 0.97
C LEU A 311 -19.63 -0.48 1.45
N PRO A 312 -18.30 -0.74 1.46
CA PRO A 312 -17.79 -1.99 1.97
C PRO A 312 -18.21 -2.10 3.44
N GLY A 313 -19.04 -3.09 3.75
CA GLY A 313 -19.38 -3.40 5.14
C GLY A 313 -18.19 -4.05 5.82
N ALA A 314 -17.89 -3.60 7.05
CA ALA A 314 -17.00 -4.32 7.96
C ALA A 314 -17.83 -5.26 8.84
N LEU A 315 -17.36 -6.48 9.07
CA LEU A 315 -17.97 -7.43 9.99
C LEU A 315 -16.98 -7.72 11.13
N LEU A 316 -17.43 -7.59 12.38
CA LEU A 316 -16.64 -8.06 13.53
C LEU A 316 -16.62 -9.59 13.51
N ILE A 317 -15.43 -10.17 13.37
CA ILE A 317 -15.25 -11.64 13.30
C ILE A 317 -14.64 -12.22 14.59
N GLY A 318 -14.17 -11.38 15.50
CA GLY A 318 -13.63 -11.86 16.77
C GLY A 318 -12.98 -10.78 17.62
N LEU A 319 -12.90 -11.08 18.92
CA LEU A 319 -12.20 -10.32 19.94
C LEU A 319 -11.28 -11.27 20.71
N ILE A 320 -10.03 -10.85 20.92
CA ILE A 320 -9.05 -11.63 21.68
C ILE A 320 -8.39 -10.72 22.71
N GLN A 321 -8.37 -11.17 23.97
CA GLN A 321 -7.51 -10.60 25.01
C GLN A 321 -6.09 -11.10 24.75
N ALA A 322 -5.31 -10.35 23.99
CA ALA A 322 -3.98 -10.77 23.57
C ALA A 322 -2.96 -10.58 24.70
N HIS A 323 -3.08 -9.49 25.44
CA HIS A 323 -2.15 -9.08 26.50
C HIS A 323 -2.91 -8.44 27.66
N ASP A 324 -2.25 -8.25 28.81
CA ASP A 324 -2.86 -7.61 30.00
C ASP A 324 -2.58 -6.10 30.06
N SER A 325 -1.87 -5.57 29.06
CA SER A 325 -1.49 -4.16 28.95
C SER A 325 -1.59 -3.66 27.51
N TRP A 326 -1.10 -2.46 27.25
CA TRP A 326 -1.39 -1.73 26.02
C TRP A 326 -0.78 -2.43 24.80
N ILE A 327 -1.58 -2.64 23.75
CA ILE A 327 -1.06 -3.08 22.45
C ILE A 327 -0.33 -1.92 21.79
N THR A 328 0.97 -2.08 21.55
CA THR A 328 1.84 -1.03 20.98
C THR A 328 2.13 -1.25 19.51
N ALA A 329 2.20 -2.50 19.03
CA ALA A 329 2.55 -2.82 17.66
C ALA A 329 1.80 -4.06 17.17
N ILE A 330 1.44 -4.05 15.88
CA ILE A 330 0.80 -5.17 15.18
C ILE A 330 1.45 -5.32 13.80
N SER A 331 1.92 -6.53 13.47
CA SER A 331 2.42 -6.86 12.14
C SER A 331 1.77 -8.14 11.61
N TRP A 332 1.55 -8.16 10.30
CA TRP A 332 0.93 -9.29 9.61
C TRP A 332 1.93 -10.00 8.70
N SER A 333 1.72 -11.29 8.50
CA SER A 333 2.30 -12.04 7.39
C SER A 333 1.28 -13.06 6.89
N LYS A 334 1.37 -13.39 5.60
CA LYS A 334 0.51 -14.41 4.99
C LYS A 334 1.41 -15.51 4.45
N PHE A 335 1.08 -16.74 4.79
CA PHE A 335 1.72 -17.91 4.23
C PHE A 335 0.64 -18.90 3.81
N ASP A 336 0.56 -19.18 2.51
CA ASP A 336 -0.42 -20.10 1.95
C ASP A 336 -1.87 -19.78 2.40
N SER A 337 -2.55 -20.73 3.06
CA SER A 337 -3.89 -20.65 3.65
C SER A 337 -3.91 -20.14 5.10
N GLN A 338 -2.79 -19.58 5.58
CA GLN A 338 -2.64 -19.10 6.96
C GLN A 338 -2.30 -17.61 7.00
N LEU A 339 -2.95 -16.92 7.92
CA LEU A 339 -2.61 -15.57 8.33
C LEU A 339 -1.92 -15.62 9.70
N LEU A 340 -0.74 -15.02 9.75
CA LEU A 340 0.02 -14.85 10.97
C LEU A 340 -0.04 -13.40 11.42
N LEU A 341 -0.24 -13.21 12.71
CA LEU A 341 -0.31 -11.91 13.37
C LEU A 341 0.72 -11.88 14.50
N SER A 342 1.61 -10.92 14.52
CA SER A 342 2.44 -10.63 15.68
C SER A 342 1.93 -9.40 16.42
N THR A 343 1.95 -9.48 17.75
CA THR A 343 1.39 -8.47 18.65
C THR A 343 2.42 -8.12 19.71
N GLY A 344 2.68 -6.83 19.90
CA GLY A 344 3.62 -6.31 20.87
C GLY A 344 2.91 -5.50 21.94
N CYS A 345 3.37 -5.62 23.17
CA CYS A 345 2.78 -4.98 24.33
C CYS A 345 3.73 -3.96 24.98
N SER A 346 3.18 -3.02 25.76
CA SER A 346 3.94 -2.06 26.56
C SER A 346 4.75 -2.69 27.69
N ASP A 347 4.43 -3.91 28.11
CA ASP A 347 5.25 -4.70 29.05
C ASP A 347 6.45 -5.41 28.37
N GLY A 348 6.61 -5.23 27.05
CA GLY A 348 7.67 -5.84 26.27
C GLY A 348 7.38 -7.27 25.82
N SER A 349 6.21 -7.83 26.17
CA SER A 349 5.79 -9.14 25.69
C SER A 349 5.42 -9.11 24.21
N VAL A 350 5.62 -10.25 23.56
CA VAL A 350 5.39 -10.43 22.12
C VAL A 350 4.78 -11.80 21.88
N LYS A 351 3.63 -11.83 21.20
CA LYS A 351 2.90 -13.06 20.87
C LYS A 351 2.63 -13.16 19.38
N ILE A 352 2.67 -14.38 18.85
CA ILE A 352 2.29 -14.73 17.47
C ILE A 352 1.01 -15.54 17.50
N TRP A 353 0.06 -15.15 16.65
CA TRP A 353 -1.24 -15.77 16.48
C TRP A 353 -1.39 -16.31 15.07
N ARG A 354 -2.16 -17.38 14.91
CA ARG A 354 -2.45 -18.05 13.64
C ARG A 354 -3.96 -18.07 13.42
N GLY A 355 -4.38 -17.70 12.21
CA GLY A 355 -5.76 -17.84 11.74
C GLY A 355 -5.77 -18.47 10.34
N TYR A 356 -6.69 -19.40 10.12
CA TYR A 356 -6.86 -20.06 8.82
C TYR A 356 -7.78 -19.24 7.93
N THR A 357 -7.38 -19.01 6.68
CA THR A 357 -8.09 -18.11 5.76
C THR A 357 -9.53 -18.55 5.51
N ASP A 358 -9.78 -19.85 5.53
CA ASP A 358 -11.11 -20.43 5.35
C ASP A 358 -12.05 -20.16 6.51
N ASP A 359 -11.56 -20.33 7.74
CA ASP A 359 -12.35 -20.07 8.94
C ASP A 359 -12.64 -18.57 9.05
N LEU A 360 -11.63 -17.75 8.79
CA LEU A 360 -11.74 -16.29 8.73
C LEU A 360 -12.73 -15.81 7.65
N ALA A 361 -12.86 -16.55 6.54
CA ALA A 361 -13.82 -16.25 5.48
C ALA A 361 -15.26 -16.70 5.83
N LYS A 362 -15.42 -17.78 6.61
CA LYS A 362 -16.72 -18.37 6.97
C LYS A 362 -17.35 -17.76 8.22
N THR A 363 -16.55 -17.28 9.16
CA THR A 363 -17.02 -16.75 10.45
C THR A 363 -18.19 -15.80 10.27
N THR A 364 -19.28 -16.11 10.98
CA THR A 364 -20.46 -15.27 11.18
C THR A 364 -20.41 -14.72 12.61
N GLU A 365 -21.37 -13.87 12.99
CA GLU A 365 -21.35 -13.08 14.24
C GLU A 365 -21.21 -13.90 15.55
N ASP A 366 -21.31 -15.23 15.47
CA ASP A 366 -21.13 -16.15 16.60
C ASP A 366 -19.63 -16.37 16.93
N GLY A 367 -19.12 -15.50 17.79
CA GLY A 367 -18.27 -15.77 18.98
C GLY A 367 -17.02 -16.68 18.97
N ASP A 368 -16.76 -17.50 17.96
CA ASP A 368 -15.59 -18.40 17.97
C ASP A 368 -14.29 -17.65 17.69
N ALA A 369 -13.22 -18.02 18.41
CA ALA A 369 -11.94 -17.34 18.34
C ALA A 369 -11.27 -17.51 16.96
N ALA A 370 -11.45 -16.51 16.09
CA ALA A 370 -10.89 -16.42 14.74
C ALA A 370 -9.37 -16.63 14.64
N PHE A 371 -8.62 -16.42 15.72
CA PHE A 371 -7.18 -16.65 15.79
C PHE A 371 -6.84 -17.46 17.04
N SER A 372 -5.91 -18.40 16.90
CA SER A 372 -5.32 -19.17 18.00
C SER A 372 -3.90 -18.71 18.30
N LEU A 373 -3.48 -18.81 19.56
CA LEU A 373 -2.10 -18.47 19.94
C LEU A 373 -1.16 -19.55 19.39
N LEU A 374 -0.25 -19.13 18.49
CA LEU A 374 0.79 -20.01 17.96
C LEU A 374 1.97 -20.08 18.94
N LYS A 375 2.44 -18.91 19.41
CA LYS A 375 3.52 -18.85 20.38
C LYS A 375 3.51 -17.56 21.19
N ASP A 376 3.83 -17.70 22.46
CA ASP A 376 4.33 -16.62 23.31
C ASP A 376 5.86 -16.50 23.15
N VAL A 377 6.30 -15.52 22.36
CA VAL A 377 7.71 -15.36 21.95
C VAL A 377 8.52 -14.72 23.08
N ILE A 378 7.97 -13.68 23.70
CA ILE A 378 8.57 -12.98 24.83
C ILE A 378 7.48 -12.84 25.90
N LYS A 379 7.65 -13.48 27.06
CA LYS A 379 6.66 -13.42 28.15
C LYS A 379 6.70 -12.11 28.92
N VAL A 380 7.89 -11.62 29.26
CA VAL A 380 8.12 -10.32 29.90
C VAL A 380 9.43 -9.77 29.35
N GLY A 381 9.36 -8.58 28.75
CA GLY A 381 10.51 -7.96 28.10
C GLY A 381 11.17 -6.90 28.97
N SER A 382 12.49 -6.71 28.81
CA SER A 382 13.17 -5.50 29.32
C SER A 382 12.80 -4.31 28.44
N GLY A 383 11.72 -3.64 28.80
CA GLY A 383 11.20 -2.43 28.15
C GLY A 383 10.12 -2.68 27.09
N PRO A 384 9.35 -1.64 26.75
CA PRO A 384 8.19 -1.74 25.85
C PRO A 384 8.60 -2.08 24.42
N THR A 385 7.80 -2.91 23.76
CA THR A 385 7.93 -3.17 22.33
C THR A 385 7.46 -1.94 21.57
N SER A 386 8.29 -1.40 20.66
CA SER A 386 7.97 -0.20 19.89
C SER A 386 7.49 -0.52 18.48
N VAL A 387 8.10 -1.51 17.81
CA VAL A 387 7.77 -1.88 16.43
C VAL A 387 8.03 -3.37 16.19
N LEU A 388 7.23 -3.98 15.31
CA LEU A 388 7.34 -5.38 14.90
C LEU A 388 7.38 -5.47 13.38
N SER A 389 8.10 -6.46 12.84
CA SER A 389 8.09 -6.79 11.42
C SER A 389 8.15 -8.31 11.25
N LEU A 390 7.06 -8.90 10.76
CA LEU A 390 6.88 -10.34 10.57
C LEU A 390 6.95 -10.72 9.08
N ILE A 391 7.73 -11.74 8.74
CA ILE A 391 7.79 -12.28 7.38
C ILE A 391 7.94 -13.81 7.42
N VAL A 392 7.34 -14.48 6.43
CA VAL A 392 7.60 -15.89 6.12
C VAL A 392 8.26 -15.92 4.75
N PRO A 393 9.56 -16.29 4.66
CA PRO A 393 10.25 -16.36 3.39
C PRO A 393 9.62 -17.40 2.45
N GLU A 394 9.41 -17.04 1.18
CA GLU A 394 8.95 -17.98 0.16
C GLU A 394 9.95 -19.12 -0.06
N ALA A 395 11.25 -18.85 0.05
CA ALA A 395 12.30 -19.85 -0.10
C ALA A 395 12.38 -20.84 1.08
N SER A 396 11.91 -20.45 2.26
CA SER A 396 11.93 -21.28 3.48
C SER A 396 10.62 -21.15 4.26
N PRO A 397 9.50 -21.68 3.71
CA PRO A 397 8.15 -21.50 4.25
C PRO A 397 7.97 -21.99 5.70
N GLN A 398 8.82 -22.91 6.13
CA GLN A 398 8.83 -23.45 7.49
C GLN A 398 9.38 -22.47 8.53
N LYS A 399 10.15 -21.46 8.11
CA LYS A 399 10.78 -20.49 9.01
C LYS A 399 9.95 -19.21 9.07
N ILE A 400 9.52 -18.83 10.26
CA ILE A 400 8.84 -17.55 10.52
C ILE A 400 9.86 -16.59 11.13
N LEU A 401 10.12 -15.47 10.47
CA LEU A 401 11.06 -14.44 10.93
C LEU A 401 10.30 -13.27 11.54
N LEU A 402 10.59 -12.96 12.81
CA LEU A 402 10.01 -11.84 13.53
C LEU A 402 11.10 -10.91 14.05
N ALA A 403 11.17 -9.70 13.50
CA ALA A 403 12.00 -8.63 14.05
C ALA A 403 11.22 -7.82 15.09
N VAL A 404 11.84 -7.59 16.24
CA VAL A 404 11.31 -6.86 17.40
C VAL A 404 12.23 -5.69 17.71
N GLY A 405 11.69 -4.48 17.56
CA GLY A 405 12.34 -3.24 17.98
C GLY A 405 11.76 -2.78 19.32
N LYS A 406 12.63 -2.32 20.23
CA LYS A 406 12.24 -1.89 21.57
C LYS A 406 12.41 -0.38 21.79
N GLY A 407 11.70 0.12 22.80
CA GLY A 407 11.85 1.48 23.33
C GLY A 407 13.27 1.84 23.77
N SER A 408 14.06 0.84 24.15
CA SER A 408 15.46 0.99 24.58
C SER A 408 16.47 1.09 23.44
N GLY A 409 16.05 0.90 22.18
CA GLY A 409 16.96 0.80 21.02
C GLY A 409 17.47 -0.61 20.73
N SER A 410 17.15 -1.58 21.58
CA SER A 410 17.43 -2.99 21.33
C SER A 410 16.64 -3.51 20.12
N LEU A 411 17.33 -4.31 19.30
CA LEU A 411 16.78 -5.03 18.16
C LEU A 411 16.97 -6.53 18.41
N GLN A 412 15.91 -7.32 18.20
CA GLN A 412 15.96 -8.78 18.30
C GLN A 412 15.26 -9.39 17.10
N ILE A 413 15.84 -10.43 16.52
CA ILE A 413 15.25 -11.23 15.45
C ILE A 413 15.00 -12.62 16.01
N TRP A 414 13.76 -13.06 15.89
CA TRP A 414 13.31 -14.38 16.30
C TRP A 414 13.04 -15.19 15.05
N ILE A 415 13.70 -16.34 14.94
CA ILE A 415 13.50 -17.31 13.87
C ILE A 415 12.77 -18.49 14.48
N TYR A 416 11.53 -18.71 14.05
CA TYR A 416 10.75 -19.86 14.46
C TYR A 416 10.74 -20.90 13.35
N ASP A 417 11.35 -22.05 13.60
CA ASP A 417 11.25 -23.20 12.70
C ASP A 417 10.05 -24.07 13.10
N THR A 418 9.04 -24.07 12.24
CA THR A 418 7.78 -24.81 12.46
C THR A 418 7.93 -26.32 12.35
N LEU A 419 8.99 -26.84 11.71
CA LEU A 419 9.20 -28.29 11.56
C LEU A 419 9.74 -28.92 12.84
N ILE A 420 10.65 -28.22 13.51
CA ILE A 420 11.34 -28.70 14.71
C ILE A 420 10.84 -28.02 16.00
N ASP A 421 9.82 -27.16 15.89
CA ASP A 421 9.26 -26.32 16.95
C ASP A 421 10.33 -25.55 17.77
N LYS A 422 11.36 -25.06 17.08
CA LYS A 422 12.51 -24.39 17.71
C LYS A 422 12.48 -22.89 17.45
N PHE A 423 12.76 -22.11 18.50
CA PHE A 423 12.98 -20.67 18.39
C PHE A 423 14.46 -20.36 18.58
N ASP A 424 15.03 -19.73 17.56
CA ASP A 424 16.37 -19.17 17.62
C ASP A 424 16.28 -17.65 17.70
N VAL A 425 17.14 -17.06 18.54
CA VAL A 425 17.19 -15.63 18.77
C VAL A 425 18.51 -15.10 18.29
N ILE A 426 18.44 -14.11 17.42
CA ILE A 426 19.60 -13.40 16.91
C ILE A 426 19.45 -11.94 17.31
N ALA A 427 20.47 -11.38 17.94
CA ALA A 427 20.53 -9.96 18.26
C ALA A 427 21.87 -9.40 17.77
N PRO A 428 21.90 -8.14 17.29
CA PRO A 428 23.17 -7.49 16.99
C PRO A 428 23.93 -7.19 18.29
N HIS A 429 25.26 -7.18 18.19
CA HIS A 429 26.15 -6.85 19.31
C HIS A 429 25.99 -5.40 19.81
N SER A 430 25.56 -4.50 18.92
CA SER A 430 25.17 -3.13 19.24
C SER A 430 23.96 -2.76 18.38
N GLY A 431 22.94 -2.19 19.02
CA GLY A 431 21.69 -1.79 18.36
C GLY A 431 21.66 -0.30 18.08
N HIS A 432 20.52 0.30 18.36
CA HIS A 432 20.31 1.75 18.33
C HIS A 432 20.49 2.36 19.73
N ASP A 433 20.84 3.65 19.79
CA ASP A 433 21.03 4.37 21.07
C ASP A 433 19.71 4.94 21.63
N GLN A 434 18.68 4.97 20.79
CA GLN A 434 17.34 5.48 21.08
C GLN A 434 16.29 4.49 20.56
N ILE A 435 15.01 4.76 20.84
CA ILE A 435 13.87 3.94 20.41
C ILE A 435 13.94 3.56 18.92
N VAL A 436 13.77 2.27 18.65
CA VAL A 436 13.60 1.78 17.28
C VAL A 436 12.21 2.18 16.81
N THR A 437 12.12 2.93 15.72
CA THR A 437 10.86 3.51 15.22
C THR A 437 10.32 2.81 13.98
N GLY A 438 11.16 2.06 13.27
CA GLY A 438 10.76 1.37 12.06
C GLY A 438 11.63 0.15 11.78
N LEU A 439 10.99 -0.89 11.25
CA LEU A 439 11.60 -2.12 10.77
C LEU A 439 10.98 -2.52 9.44
N ALA A 440 11.80 -2.93 8.48
CA ALA A 440 11.31 -3.43 7.19
C ALA A 440 12.22 -4.54 6.64
N TRP A 441 11.62 -5.71 6.39
CA TRP A 441 12.28 -6.81 5.67
C TRP A 441 12.33 -6.51 4.17
N ALA A 442 13.42 -6.93 3.53
CA ALA A 442 13.62 -6.91 2.09
C ALA A 442 14.20 -8.25 1.63
N TYR A 443 14.09 -8.53 0.33
CA TYR A 443 14.65 -9.71 -0.32
C TYR A 443 14.28 -11.00 0.43
N ASP A 444 12.99 -11.27 0.59
CA ASP A 444 12.49 -12.49 1.22
C ASP A 444 13.04 -12.77 2.64
N GLY A 445 13.36 -11.73 3.41
CA GLY A 445 13.89 -11.86 4.77
C GLY A 445 15.42 -11.95 4.86
N HIS A 446 16.13 -11.85 3.73
CA HIS A 446 17.60 -11.84 3.71
C HIS A 446 18.21 -10.52 4.23
N CYS A 447 17.47 -9.40 4.11
CA CYS A 447 17.88 -8.11 4.65
C CYS A 447 16.81 -7.50 5.55
N LEU A 448 17.24 -6.95 6.68
CA LEU A 448 16.41 -6.12 7.56
C LEU A 448 16.96 -4.70 7.58
N TYR A 449 16.09 -3.71 7.40
CA TYR A 449 16.42 -2.31 7.63
C TYR A 449 15.74 -1.82 8.91
N SER A 450 16.51 -1.10 9.74
CA SER A 450 16.01 -0.51 10.99
C SER A 450 16.29 0.99 11.05
N CYS A 451 15.34 1.76 11.56
CA CYS A 451 15.52 3.20 11.78
C CYS A 451 15.12 3.60 13.21
N SER A 452 15.76 4.64 13.73
CA SER A 452 15.67 5.03 15.14
C SER A 452 15.54 6.54 15.33
N GLN A 453 15.04 6.92 16.50
CA GLN A 453 14.98 8.31 16.91
C GLN A 453 16.38 8.93 17.15
N ASP A 454 17.45 8.13 17.16
CA ASP A 454 18.84 8.60 17.14
C ASP A 454 19.29 9.14 15.76
N ASN A 455 18.36 9.22 14.80
CA ASN A 455 18.59 9.64 13.41
C ASN A 455 19.46 8.67 12.59
N SER A 456 19.70 7.46 13.08
CA SER A 456 20.40 6.41 12.35
C SER A 456 19.44 5.52 11.55
N LEU A 457 19.97 5.03 10.43
CA LEU A 457 19.40 4.00 9.58
C LEU A 457 20.47 2.91 9.49
N GLN A 458 20.11 1.69 9.87
CA GLN A 458 21.02 0.54 9.85
C GLN A 458 20.45 -0.55 8.93
N SER A 459 21.34 -1.30 8.30
CA SER A 459 21.03 -2.42 7.40
C SER A 459 21.68 -3.68 7.94
N TRP A 460 20.94 -4.78 7.93
CA TRP A 460 21.35 -6.02 8.56
C TRP A 460 21.14 -7.20 7.62
N ILE A 461 22.11 -8.10 7.58
CA ILE A 461 22.03 -9.38 6.85
C ILE A 461 22.13 -10.53 7.84
N ILE A 462 21.24 -11.50 7.70
CA ILE A 462 21.29 -12.75 8.46
C ILE A 462 22.26 -13.69 7.74
N LYS A 463 23.33 -14.12 8.41
CA LYS A 463 24.22 -15.19 7.94
C LYS A 463 24.37 -16.24 9.03
N GLY A 464 23.87 -17.45 8.75
CA GLY A 464 23.74 -18.50 9.75
C GLY A 464 22.94 -18.02 10.96
N ASP A 465 23.51 -18.18 12.15
CA ASP A 465 22.88 -17.81 13.43
C ASP A 465 23.27 -16.40 13.91
N SER A 466 23.82 -15.55 13.04
CA SER A 466 24.33 -14.23 13.40
C SER A 466 23.80 -13.11 12.51
N LEU A 467 23.63 -11.92 13.13
CA LEU A 467 23.19 -10.71 12.44
C LEU A 467 24.38 -9.80 12.20
N HIS A 468 24.67 -9.53 10.92
CA HIS A 468 25.76 -8.64 10.52
C HIS A 468 25.22 -7.29 10.07
N GLY A 469 25.76 -6.21 10.63
CA GLY A 469 25.56 -4.86 10.11
C GLY A 469 26.27 -4.70 8.78
N VAL A 470 25.58 -4.21 7.76
CA VAL A 470 26.14 -3.97 6.43
C VAL A 470 25.92 -2.51 6.04
N SER A 471 26.88 -1.94 5.34
CA SER A 471 26.73 -0.60 4.79
C SER A 471 25.65 -0.57 3.73
N LEU A 472 24.84 0.49 3.73
CA LEU A 472 23.96 0.78 2.60
C LEU A 472 24.80 0.96 1.33
N PRO A 473 24.31 0.48 0.16
CA PRO A 473 25.02 0.66 -1.09
C PRO A 473 25.29 2.14 -1.35
N PRO A 474 26.47 2.51 -1.89
CA PRO A 474 26.72 3.88 -2.31
C PRO A 474 25.68 4.25 -3.38
N ASN A 475 25.12 5.46 -3.29
CA ASN A 475 24.05 5.90 -4.19
C ASN A 475 24.58 6.02 -5.62
N THR A 476 24.45 4.94 -6.40
CA THR A 476 25.18 4.67 -7.64
C THR A 476 24.50 5.22 -8.89
N LEU A 477 23.27 5.74 -8.76
CA LEU A 477 22.43 6.12 -9.91
C LEU A 477 22.54 7.60 -10.34
N GLY A 478 23.62 8.30 -9.99
CA GLY A 478 23.92 9.63 -10.54
C GLY A 478 22.87 10.73 -10.29
N VAL A 479 21.89 10.49 -9.41
CA VAL A 479 20.82 11.45 -9.12
C VAL A 479 21.44 12.66 -8.42
N LYS A 480 21.40 13.82 -9.10
CA LYS A 480 21.83 15.09 -8.51
C LYS A 480 21.00 15.37 -7.26
N THR A 481 21.70 15.57 -6.15
CA THR A 481 21.08 15.98 -4.89
C THR A 481 20.55 17.40 -4.98
N PHE A 482 19.46 17.66 -4.26
CA PHE A 482 19.01 19.02 -4.03
C PHE A 482 19.90 19.65 -2.95
N THR A 483 20.62 20.72 -3.31
CA THR A 483 21.46 21.51 -2.40
C THR A 483 20.66 22.40 -1.44
N ASP A 484 19.35 22.53 -1.67
CA ASP A 484 18.47 23.48 -0.97
C ASP A 484 17.68 22.84 0.19
N VAL A 485 17.93 21.57 0.53
CA VAL A 485 17.25 20.90 1.65
C VAL A 485 18.13 20.97 2.89
N PRO A 486 17.61 21.41 4.06
CA PRO A 486 18.39 21.42 5.29
C PRO A 486 18.89 20.00 5.59
N ASN A 487 20.21 19.81 5.72
CA ASN A 487 20.82 18.54 6.15
C ASN A 487 20.54 18.20 7.63
N VAL A 488 19.55 18.87 8.22
CA VAL A 488 19.42 19.04 9.65
C VAL A 488 18.21 18.26 10.14
N SER A 489 18.45 16.99 10.46
CA SER A 489 17.46 16.06 10.98
C SER A 489 17.85 15.63 12.39
N ASP A 490 16.84 15.43 13.23
CA ASP A 490 17.02 15.03 14.64
C ASP A 490 16.58 13.59 14.91
N ALA A 491 15.72 13.01 14.08
CA ALA A 491 15.19 11.65 14.28
C ALA A 491 14.60 11.01 13.01
N CYS A 492 14.64 9.67 12.95
CA CYS A 492 13.84 8.87 12.01
C CYS A 492 12.53 8.42 12.69
N PHE A 493 11.43 8.36 11.93
CA PHE A 493 10.09 8.01 12.45
C PHE A 493 9.42 6.84 11.75
N GLY A 494 10.01 6.32 10.67
CA GLY A 494 9.43 5.24 9.91
C GLY A 494 10.26 4.87 8.69
N ILE A 495 10.03 3.66 8.21
CA ILE A 495 10.73 3.06 7.08
C ILE A 495 9.75 2.19 6.28
N ALA A 496 9.91 2.15 4.96
CA ALA A 496 9.30 1.10 4.14
C ALA A 496 10.18 0.72 2.95
N VAL A 497 10.05 -0.53 2.54
CA VAL A 497 10.71 -1.10 1.36
C VAL A 497 9.75 -1.07 0.17
N SER A 498 10.30 -0.86 -1.03
CA SER A 498 9.52 -0.81 -2.26
C SER A 498 9.04 -2.20 -2.69
N PRO A 499 7.94 -2.34 -3.44
CA PRO A 499 7.40 -3.67 -3.80
C PRO A 499 8.34 -4.56 -4.61
N ALA A 500 9.27 -3.97 -5.38
CA ALA A 500 10.34 -4.69 -6.05
C ALA A 500 11.62 -4.80 -5.20
N ASN A 501 11.63 -4.39 -3.93
CA ASN A 501 12.83 -4.41 -3.07
C ASN A 501 14.04 -3.71 -3.70
N LEU A 502 13.87 -2.56 -4.36
CA LEU A 502 14.98 -1.81 -4.95
C LEU A 502 15.22 -0.47 -4.25
N VAL A 503 14.24 0.02 -3.49
CA VAL A 503 14.28 1.30 -2.79
C VAL A 503 13.79 1.14 -1.37
N VAL A 504 14.45 1.83 -0.44
CA VAL A 504 13.97 2.06 0.92
C VAL A 504 13.63 3.54 1.08
N ALA A 505 12.47 3.84 1.64
CA ALA A 505 12.09 5.19 2.02
C ALA A 505 12.18 5.33 3.54
N VAL A 506 12.83 6.38 4.01
CA VAL A 506 12.96 6.72 5.43
C VAL A 506 12.39 8.10 5.68
N VAL A 507 11.68 8.26 6.79
CA VAL A 507 11.13 9.56 7.17
C VAL A 507 11.95 10.16 8.27
N ARG A 508 12.49 11.35 7.98
CA ARG A 508 13.28 12.15 8.89
C ARG A 508 12.50 13.37 9.32
N ARG A 509 12.56 13.68 10.61
CA ARG A 509 12.08 14.96 11.13
C ARG A 509 13.19 15.99 11.05
N PHE A 510 12.82 17.22 10.74
CA PHE A 510 13.77 18.34 10.80
C PHE A 510 13.95 18.82 12.24
N ASP A 511 15.20 19.14 12.60
CA ASP A 511 15.49 19.78 13.88
C ASP A 511 14.93 21.20 13.87
N VAL A 512 13.85 21.40 14.61
CA VAL A 512 13.14 22.69 14.68
C VAL A 512 14.03 23.80 15.23
N ASN A 513 15.03 23.48 16.05
CA ASN A 513 15.93 24.47 16.66
C ASN A 513 16.95 25.02 15.67
N LEU A 514 17.22 24.27 14.60
CA LEU A 514 18.21 24.62 13.59
C LEU A 514 17.56 25.18 12.31
N LEU A 515 16.23 25.09 12.19
CA LEU A 515 15.45 25.74 11.15
C LEU A 515 15.19 27.21 11.47
N ASN A 516 15.03 28.03 10.42
CA ASN A 516 14.59 29.41 10.62
C ASN A 516 13.19 29.45 11.28
N PRO A 517 13.03 30.08 12.46
CA PRO A 517 11.79 30.01 13.25
C PRO A 517 10.59 30.70 12.58
N MET A 518 10.81 31.66 11.67
CA MET A 518 9.73 32.39 10.99
C MET A 518 9.31 31.73 9.68
N TYR A 519 10.25 31.17 8.91
CA TYR A 519 9.99 30.69 7.55
C TYR A 519 9.94 29.16 7.45
N GLU A 520 10.90 28.47 8.05
CA GLU A 520 11.12 27.03 7.84
C GLU A 520 10.45 26.20 8.94
N ALA A 521 10.64 26.53 10.21
CA ALA A 521 10.10 25.76 11.35
C ALA A 521 8.56 25.66 11.37
N ARG A 522 7.88 26.65 10.77
CA ARG A 522 6.41 26.70 10.66
C ARG A 522 5.89 25.84 9.53
N SER A 523 6.64 25.74 8.44
CA SER A 523 6.25 25.03 7.24
C SER A 523 6.81 23.61 7.27
N GLN A 524 8.13 23.46 7.32
CA GLN A 524 8.87 22.20 7.23
C GLN A 524 8.77 21.37 8.51
N LYS A 525 8.16 20.17 8.43
CA LYS A 525 8.03 19.24 9.58
C LYS A 525 8.86 17.98 9.44
N ALA A 526 8.96 17.44 8.25
CA ALA A 526 9.71 16.22 7.96
C ALA A 526 10.15 16.22 6.50
N ALA A 527 11.02 15.27 6.17
CA ALA A 527 11.33 14.88 4.81
C ALA A 527 11.27 13.36 4.66
N VAL A 528 10.87 12.89 3.48
CA VAL A 528 11.08 11.51 3.07
C VAL A 528 12.35 11.47 2.25
N GLU A 529 13.24 10.58 2.63
CA GLU A 529 14.50 10.31 1.97
C GLU A 529 14.50 8.92 1.35
N PHE A 530 15.02 8.78 0.13
CA PHE A 530 15.06 7.52 -0.60
C PHE A 530 16.48 6.99 -0.74
N PHE A 531 16.66 5.73 -0.36
CA PHE A 531 17.90 4.98 -0.51
C PHE A 531 17.71 3.88 -1.54
N TRP A 532 18.58 3.83 -2.53
CA TRP A 532 18.63 2.70 -3.45
C TRP A 532 19.28 1.51 -2.76
N ILE A 533 18.55 0.41 -2.68
CA ILE A 533 19.03 -0.83 -2.08
C ILE A 533 19.30 -1.92 -3.12
N GLY A 534 18.96 -1.71 -4.40
CA GLY A 534 19.17 -2.71 -5.45
C GLY A 534 20.63 -3.16 -5.63
N GLY A 535 21.62 -2.38 -5.21
CA GLY A 535 23.03 -2.80 -5.18
C GLY A 535 23.45 -3.59 -3.94
N GLN A 536 22.53 -3.90 -3.02
CA GLN A 536 22.83 -4.60 -1.77
C GLN A 536 23.39 -5.99 -2.08
N ASN A 537 24.59 -6.25 -1.58
CA ASN A 537 25.18 -7.58 -1.63
C ASN A 537 24.49 -8.46 -0.59
N LEU A 538 23.74 -9.46 -1.05
CA LEU A 538 23.00 -10.38 -0.20
C LEU A 538 23.85 -11.55 0.30
N GLY A 539 25.08 -11.71 -0.20
CA GLY A 539 25.97 -12.83 0.10
C GLY A 539 25.34 -14.16 -0.35
N ASN A 540 25.71 -14.61 -1.56
CA ASN A 540 25.28 -15.88 -2.19
C ASN A 540 23.85 -16.33 -1.84
N LEU A 541 22.87 -15.74 -2.53
CA LEU A 541 21.58 -16.37 -2.73
C LEU A 541 21.80 -17.66 -3.54
N LYS A 542 21.93 -18.79 -2.83
CA LYS A 542 22.06 -20.17 -3.32
C LYS A 542 23.44 -20.55 -3.87
N ASP A 543 24.11 -21.45 -3.15
CA ASP A 543 24.94 -22.50 -3.74
C ASP A 543 24.02 -23.51 -4.45
N GLU A 544 23.38 -23.09 -5.55
CA GLU A 544 23.13 -24.03 -6.63
C GLU A 544 24.12 -23.67 -7.73
N GLU A 545 24.89 -24.66 -8.16
CA GLU A 545 25.74 -24.60 -9.34
C GLU A 545 24.87 -24.28 -10.57
N SER A 546 24.52 -23.02 -10.75
CA SER A 546 24.10 -22.48 -12.04
C SER A 546 25.30 -21.74 -12.58
N ASP A 547 25.83 -22.31 -13.67
CA ASP A 547 26.96 -21.85 -14.48
C ASP A 547 27.26 -20.36 -14.32
N ASP A 548 28.54 -20.09 -14.05
CA ASP A 548 29.15 -18.78 -13.89
C ASP A 548 28.76 -17.88 -15.08
N GLY A 549 27.63 -17.18 -14.92
CA GLY A 549 27.21 -16.10 -15.80
C GLY A 549 28.08 -14.89 -15.54
N ASN A 550 29.40 -15.04 -15.72
CA ASN A 550 30.37 -13.97 -15.78
C ASN A 550 29.86 -12.96 -16.79
N PHE A 551 29.39 -11.80 -16.31
CA PHE A 551 29.11 -10.64 -17.15
C PHE A 551 30.44 -10.17 -17.71
N PRO A 552 30.70 -10.28 -19.03
CA PRO A 552 31.96 -9.83 -19.58
C PRO A 552 31.94 -8.28 -19.65
N GLY A 553 32.82 -7.62 -18.89
CA GLY A 553 33.26 -6.26 -19.21
C GLY A 553 33.27 -5.16 -18.13
N PHE A 554 32.86 -5.38 -16.87
CA PHE A 554 32.77 -4.27 -15.90
C PHE A 554 33.27 -4.60 -14.49
N PRO A 555 34.30 -3.90 -13.97
CA PRO A 555 34.72 -4.00 -12.58
C PRO A 555 33.92 -3.01 -11.71
N ASN A 556 32.71 -3.39 -11.30
CA ASN A 556 32.12 -2.91 -10.04
C ASN A 556 31.12 -3.95 -9.53
N MET A 557 31.39 -4.54 -8.36
CA MET A 557 30.53 -5.56 -7.75
C MET A 557 29.09 -5.07 -7.52
N ASP A 558 28.89 -3.76 -7.35
CA ASP A 558 27.57 -3.17 -7.18
C ASP A 558 26.65 -3.41 -8.40
N LEU A 559 27.18 -3.33 -9.63
CA LEU A 559 26.39 -3.55 -10.85
C LEU A 559 25.98 -5.02 -11.01
N VAL A 560 26.80 -5.95 -10.52
CA VAL A 560 26.43 -7.37 -10.53
C VAL A 560 25.28 -7.61 -9.55
N ASN A 561 25.35 -7.05 -8.34
CA ASN A 561 24.28 -7.12 -7.35
C ASN A 561 22.99 -6.48 -7.86
N TRP A 562 23.07 -5.31 -8.51
CA TRP A 562 21.94 -4.67 -9.18
C TRP A 562 21.28 -5.60 -10.21
N GLY A 563 22.08 -6.25 -11.06
CA GLY A 563 21.57 -7.16 -12.08
C GLY A 563 20.85 -8.35 -11.48
N GLN A 564 21.45 -8.98 -10.46
CA GLN A 564 20.86 -10.11 -9.74
C GLN A 564 19.57 -9.71 -9.01
N ASN A 565 19.57 -8.58 -8.29
CA ASN A 565 18.41 -8.12 -7.53
C ASN A 565 17.26 -7.68 -8.44
N ILE A 566 17.54 -7.06 -9.60
CA ILE A 566 16.51 -6.74 -10.60
C ILE A 566 15.91 -8.02 -11.19
N LEU A 567 16.75 -9.00 -11.56
CA LEU A 567 16.28 -10.29 -12.08
C LEU A 567 15.42 -11.05 -11.07
N TRP A 568 15.89 -11.12 -9.82
CA TRP A 568 15.12 -11.68 -8.70
C TRP A 568 13.75 -10.99 -8.61
N SER A 569 13.73 -9.64 -8.62
CA SER A 569 12.51 -8.84 -8.52
C SER A 569 11.54 -9.03 -9.68
N LEU A 570 12.04 -9.20 -10.90
CA LEU A 570 11.22 -9.49 -12.09
C LEU A 570 10.49 -10.83 -11.93
N ASN A 571 11.18 -11.85 -11.43
CA ASN A 571 10.62 -13.19 -11.24
C ASN A 571 9.59 -13.22 -10.10
N GLN A 572 9.72 -12.37 -9.08
CA GLN A 572 8.71 -12.23 -8.01
C GLN A 572 7.34 -11.79 -8.53
N TYR A 573 7.28 -11.14 -9.70
CA TYR A 573 6.02 -10.74 -10.29
C TYR A 573 5.28 -11.87 -11.00
N GLU A 574 5.80 -13.10 -11.08
CA GLU A 574 5.02 -14.23 -11.61
C GLU A 574 3.84 -14.62 -10.71
N ASN A 575 3.97 -14.39 -9.40
CA ASN A 575 2.91 -14.68 -8.43
C ASN A 575 1.64 -13.87 -8.74
N LEU A 576 0.55 -14.56 -9.09
CA LEU A 576 -0.72 -13.97 -9.52
C LEU A 576 -1.36 -13.06 -8.46
N HIS A 577 -1.09 -13.30 -7.17
CA HIS A 577 -1.63 -12.53 -6.07
C HIS A 577 -0.89 -11.21 -5.81
N LYS A 578 0.34 -11.06 -6.33
CA LYS A 578 1.09 -9.81 -6.21
C LYS A 578 0.54 -8.79 -7.23
N PRO A 579 0.20 -7.55 -6.88
CA PRO A 579 -0.15 -6.54 -7.87
C PRO A 579 1.09 -6.08 -8.65
N LEU A 580 0.95 -5.78 -9.94
CA LEU A 580 2.03 -5.25 -10.78
C LEU A 580 2.34 -3.79 -10.43
N VAL A 581 3.21 -3.58 -9.45
CA VAL A 581 3.68 -2.27 -9.00
C VAL A 581 5.15 -2.11 -9.39
N LEU A 582 5.40 -1.65 -10.62
CA LEU A 582 6.71 -1.77 -11.26
C LEU A 582 7.53 -0.47 -11.25
N TRP A 583 7.04 0.58 -10.62
CA TRP A 583 7.57 1.94 -10.84
C TRP A 583 8.94 2.20 -10.22
N ASP A 584 9.27 1.53 -9.12
CA ASP A 584 10.62 1.53 -8.55
C ASP A 584 11.64 0.87 -9.48
N MET A 585 11.26 -0.26 -10.10
CA MET A 585 12.05 -0.94 -11.11
C MET A 585 12.18 -0.12 -12.40
N ILE A 586 11.09 0.48 -12.89
CA ILE A 586 11.14 1.37 -14.06
C ILE A 586 12.07 2.55 -13.79
N ALA A 587 11.98 3.17 -12.60
CA ALA A 587 12.88 4.27 -12.24
C ALA A 587 14.35 3.83 -12.20
N ALA A 588 14.65 2.65 -11.65
CA ALA A 588 16.00 2.09 -11.64
C ALA A 588 16.51 1.82 -13.06
N LEU A 589 15.74 1.10 -13.86
CA LEU A 589 16.09 0.74 -15.24
C LEU A 589 16.21 1.97 -16.14
N SER A 590 15.34 2.98 -15.99
CA SER A 590 15.48 4.25 -16.71
C SER A 590 16.77 4.97 -16.31
N ALA A 591 17.12 5.02 -15.02
CA ALA A 591 18.39 5.64 -14.59
C ALA A 591 19.61 4.90 -15.14
N PHE A 592 19.54 3.57 -15.26
CA PHE A 592 20.56 2.79 -15.96
C PHE A 592 20.53 3.00 -17.47
N LYS A 593 19.37 3.18 -18.12
CA LYS A 593 19.30 3.42 -19.57
C LYS A 593 20.00 4.72 -19.95
N ASP A 594 19.79 5.78 -19.16
CA ASP A 594 20.42 7.09 -19.36
C ASP A 594 21.96 7.06 -19.19
N SER A 595 22.47 6.16 -18.34
CA SER A 595 23.90 6.11 -17.98
C SER A 595 24.67 4.99 -18.70
N GLN A 596 24.06 3.81 -18.84
CA GLN A 596 24.60 2.60 -19.44
C GLN A 596 23.49 1.79 -20.16
N PRO A 597 23.12 2.17 -21.40
CA PRO A 597 22.01 1.55 -22.11
C PRO A 597 22.19 0.05 -22.39
N ASN A 598 23.41 -0.38 -22.72
CA ASN A 598 23.72 -1.79 -23.01
C ASN A 598 23.47 -2.71 -21.81
N TYR A 599 23.66 -2.21 -20.59
CA TYR A 599 23.46 -2.99 -19.36
C TYR A 599 21.98 -3.33 -19.14
N VAL A 600 21.08 -2.36 -19.36
CA VAL A 600 19.63 -2.57 -19.26
C VAL A 600 19.18 -3.64 -20.25
N GLU A 601 19.68 -3.58 -21.48
CA GLU A 601 19.32 -4.54 -22.53
C GLU A 601 19.81 -5.94 -22.22
N GLN A 602 21.05 -6.09 -21.72
CA GLN A 602 21.58 -7.38 -21.30
C GLN A 602 20.75 -8.00 -20.17
N ILE A 603 20.30 -7.22 -19.18
CA ILE A 603 19.42 -7.71 -18.11
C ILE A 603 18.10 -8.23 -18.69
N LEU A 604 17.46 -7.47 -19.58
CA LEU A 604 16.17 -7.85 -20.15
C LEU A 604 16.30 -9.08 -21.06
N VAL A 605 17.37 -9.17 -21.84
CA VAL A 605 17.69 -10.36 -22.65
C VAL A 605 17.93 -11.57 -21.75
N LYS A 606 18.69 -11.43 -20.66
CA LYS A 606 18.92 -12.50 -19.67
C LYS A 606 17.63 -12.98 -19.03
N TRP A 607 16.76 -12.05 -18.67
CA TRP A 607 15.44 -12.37 -18.15
C TRP A 607 14.58 -13.13 -19.18
N LEU A 608 14.53 -12.68 -20.43
CA LEU A 608 13.76 -13.36 -21.49
C LEU A 608 14.30 -14.77 -21.79
N ILE A 609 15.62 -14.93 -21.87
CA ILE A 609 16.28 -16.23 -22.10
C ILE A 609 15.97 -17.20 -20.96
N SER A 610 16.08 -16.75 -19.72
CA SER A 610 15.78 -17.55 -18.54
C SER A 610 14.34 -18.07 -18.54
N ASN A 611 13.38 -17.22 -18.92
CA ASN A 611 11.97 -17.60 -19.01
C ASN A 611 11.64 -18.50 -20.22
N LEU A 612 12.36 -18.33 -21.34
CA LEU A 612 12.18 -19.14 -22.55
C LEU A 612 13.00 -20.43 -22.56
N LYS A 613 13.89 -20.62 -21.57
CA LYS A 613 14.83 -21.76 -21.45
C LYS A 613 15.75 -21.89 -22.68
N PHE A 614 16.25 -20.77 -23.19
CA PHE A 614 17.26 -20.77 -24.26
C PHE A 614 18.68 -20.77 -23.68
N GLU A 615 19.66 -21.21 -24.48
CA GLU A 615 21.08 -20.98 -24.19
C GLU A 615 21.45 -19.52 -24.40
N TRP A 616 22.42 -19.03 -23.62
CA TRP A 616 22.91 -17.65 -23.73
C TRP A 616 23.62 -17.41 -25.08
N GLY A 617 23.56 -16.18 -25.56
CA GLY A 617 24.19 -15.75 -26.80
C GLY A 617 24.06 -14.24 -27.00
N PRO A 618 24.60 -13.69 -28.09
CA PRO A 618 24.45 -12.28 -28.41
C PRO A 618 22.97 -11.94 -28.73
N PRO A 619 22.50 -10.73 -28.37
CA PRO A 619 21.11 -10.30 -28.60
C PRO A 619 20.66 -10.53 -30.05
N GLU A 620 21.51 -10.24 -31.03
CA GLU A 620 21.24 -10.38 -32.46
C GLU A 620 20.73 -11.78 -32.88
N ILE A 621 21.17 -12.84 -32.19
CA ILE A 621 20.80 -14.23 -32.48
C ILE A 621 19.56 -14.67 -31.68
N ILE A 622 19.44 -14.22 -30.42
CA ILE A 622 18.35 -14.62 -29.52
C ILE A 622 17.06 -13.89 -29.84
N LEU A 623 17.16 -12.62 -30.23
CA LEU A 623 16.01 -11.74 -30.40
C LEU A 623 15.03 -12.21 -31.51
N PRO A 624 15.47 -12.74 -32.67
CA PRO A 624 14.59 -13.41 -33.63
C PRO A 624 13.92 -14.67 -33.07
N ARG A 625 14.59 -15.42 -32.19
CA ARG A 625 14.04 -16.63 -31.54
C ARG A 625 13.01 -16.28 -30.47
N VAL A 626 13.23 -15.22 -29.68
CA VAL A 626 12.22 -14.69 -28.74
C VAL A 626 10.92 -14.42 -29.48
N ASN A 627 11.04 -13.83 -30.67
CA ASN A 627 9.91 -13.44 -31.48
C ASN A 627 9.00 -14.62 -31.90
N THR A 628 9.60 -15.77 -32.25
CA THR A 628 8.84 -16.97 -32.63
C THR A 628 8.25 -17.70 -31.42
N HIS A 629 8.70 -17.38 -30.21
CA HIS A 629 8.34 -18.08 -28.97
C HIS A 629 7.59 -17.21 -27.94
N LEU A 630 7.12 -16.01 -28.30
CA LEU A 630 6.31 -15.15 -27.41
C LEU A 630 5.06 -15.86 -26.87
N SER A 631 4.50 -16.80 -27.63
CA SER A 631 3.35 -17.61 -27.23
C SER A 631 3.63 -18.54 -26.04
N ASN A 632 4.91 -18.83 -25.75
CA ASN A 632 5.36 -19.61 -24.60
C ASN A 632 5.45 -18.79 -23.32
N LEU A 633 5.54 -17.47 -23.42
CA LEU A 633 5.56 -16.59 -22.25
C LEU A 633 4.16 -16.53 -21.59
N THR A 634 4.15 -16.38 -20.28
CA THR A 634 2.91 -16.13 -19.54
C THR A 634 2.35 -14.76 -19.93
N SER A 635 1.03 -14.56 -19.84
CA SER A 635 0.44 -13.25 -20.14
C SER A 635 1.03 -12.17 -19.25
N ARG A 636 1.40 -12.55 -18.02
CA ARG A 636 1.98 -11.67 -17.02
C ARG A 636 3.41 -11.25 -17.36
N GLN A 637 4.22 -12.15 -17.90
CA GLN A 637 5.54 -11.81 -18.46
C GLN A 637 5.41 -10.86 -19.66
N LEU A 638 4.43 -11.07 -20.55
CA LEU A 638 4.15 -10.15 -21.67
C LEU A 638 3.72 -8.75 -21.17
N HIS A 639 2.91 -8.70 -20.10
CA HIS A 639 2.54 -7.44 -19.44
C HIS A 639 3.75 -6.68 -18.89
N LEU A 640 4.63 -7.37 -18.16
CA LEU A 640 5.90 -6.82 -17.66
C LEU A 640 6.75 -6.26 -18.79
N LEU A 641 6.98 -7.07 -19.84
CA LEU A 641 7.74 -6.69 -21.02
C LEU A 641 7.17 -5.44 -21.68
N ASN A 642 5.85 -5.37 -21.84
CA ASN A 642 5.17 -4.23 -22.46
C ASN A 642 5.24 -2.94 -21.63
N VAL A 643 5.30 -3.04 -20.30
CA VAL A 643 5.48 -1.87 -19.44
C VAL A 643 6.92 -1.39 -19.50
N ILE A 644 7.90 -2.29 -19.39
CA ILE A 644 9.33 -1.95 -19.46
C ILE A 644 9.67 -1.35 -20.84
N ASN A 645 9.21 -1.97 -21.93
CA ASN A 645 9.45 -1.46 -23.28
C ASN A 645 8.97 -0.01 -23.43
N ARG A 646 7.74 0.29 -22.99
CA ARG A 646 7.17 1.65 -23.14
C ARG A 646 7.87 2.70 -22.27
N HIS A 647 8.17 2.40 -21.01
CA HIS A 647 8.65 3.42 -20.07
C HIS A 647 10.17 3.50 -19.96
N VAL A 648 10.90 2.44 -20.34
CA VAL A 648 12.36 2.40 -20.25
C VAL A 648 12.99 2.47 -21.64
N LEU A 649 12.62 1.57 -22.54
CA LEU A 649 13.34 1.39 -23.81
C LEU A 649 12.93 2.38 -24.89
N LEU A 650 11.63 2.73 -24.95
CA LEU A 650 11.07 3.60 -26.00
C LEU A 650 10.90 5.06 -25.58
N ARG A 651 11.39 5.44 -24.38
CA ARG A 651 11.15 6.75 -23.78
C ARG A 651 11.79 7.92 -24.55
N GLU A 652 12.90 7.68 -25.26
CA GLU A 652 13.67 8.71 -25.98
C GLU A 652 13.37 8.76 -27.49
N ALA A 653 12.71 7.74 -28.04
CA ALA A 653 12.36 7.66 -29.46
C ALA A 653 11.30 8.71 -29.90
N GLU A 654 10.67 9.40 -28.95
CA GLU A 654 9.73 10.50 -29.22
C GLU A 654 10.42 11.88 -29.37
N LEU A 655 11.73 12.01 -29.07
CA LEU A 655 12.42 13.31 -29.00
C LEU A 655 13.55 13.50 -30.02
N ASP A 656 14.29 12.46 -30.41
CA ASP A 656 15.46 12.61 -31.30
C ASP A 656 15.34 11.78 -32.59
N ASN A 657 15.06 12.48 -33.69
CA ASN A 657 14.67 11.88 -34.95
C ASN A 657 15.82 11.43 -35.86
N ASN A 658 17.09 11.32 -35.40
CA ASN A 658 18.18 11.24 -36.38
C ASN A 658 19.42 10.35 -36.11
N ASN A 659 19.56 9.54 -35.06
CA ASN A 659 20.73 8.62 -34.99
C ASN A 659 20.54 7.26 -34.27
N GLY A 660 19.37 6.96 -33.67
CA GLY A 660 19.10 5.70 -32.95
C GLY A 660 18.19 4.69 -33.68
N GLU A 661 18.20 4.70 -35.01
CA GLU A 661 17.11 4.15 -35.83
C GLU A 661 16.94 2.63 -35.79
N GLN A 662 18.00 1.82 -35.68
CA GLN A 662 17.88 0.36 -35.87
C GLN A 662 17.46 -0.40 -34.60
N GLU A 663 17.98 0.02 -33.44
CA GLU A 663 17.69 -0.57 -32.13
C GLU A 663 16.30 -0.18 -31.61
N SER A 664 15.88 1.08 -31.84
CA SER A 664 14.52 1.53 -31.50
C SER A 664 13.46 0.79 -32.31
N LYS A 665 13.70 0.58 -33.62
CA LYS A 665 12.81 -0.21 -34.50
C LYS A 665 12.62 -1.64 -34.00
N PHE A 666 13.63 -2.21 -33.34
CA PHE A 666 13.56 -3.56 -32.79
C PHE A 666 12.60 -3.69 -31.59
N TRP A 667 12.78 -2.85 -30.56
CA TRP A 667 11.92 -2.89 -29.37
C TRP A 667 10.48 -2.47 -29.67
N ILE A 668 10.28 -1.58 -30.66
CA ILE A 668 8.96 -1.30 -31.25
C ILE A 668 8.33 -2.58 -31.79
N LYS A 669 9.07 -3.35 -32.60
CA LYS A 669 8.57 -4.62 -33.17
C LYS A 669 8.23 -5.66 -32.10
N ILE A 670 9.06 -5.82 -31.06
CA ILE A 670 8.71 -6.69 -29.91
C ILE A 670 7.41 -6.23 -29.26
N LEU A 671 7.29 -4.92 -28.99
CA LEU A 671 6.09 -4.38 -28.34
C LEU A 671 4.84 -4.65 -29.19
N GLU A 672 4.89 -4.37 -30.49
CA GLU A 672 3.80 -4.65 -31.43
C GLU A 672 3.41 -6.13 -31.44
N MET A 673 4.39 -7.04 -31.46
CA MET A 673 4.13 -8.48 -31.49
C MET A 673 3.61 -9.02 -30.17
N SER A 674 4.13 -8.54 -29.04
CA SER A 674 3.62 -8.83 -27.70
C SER A 674 2.20 -8.33 -27.51
N GLU A 675 1.89 -7.12 -27.98
CA GLU A 675 0.53 -6.59 -27.96
C GLU A 675 -0.43 -7.39 -28.85
N LYS A 676 0.01 -7.81 -30.04
CA LYS A 676 -0.77 -8.67 -30.91
C LYS A 676 -1.06 -10.03 -30.26
N GLU A 677 -0.07 -10.64 -29.62
CA GLU A 677 -0.22 -11.88 -28.86
C GLU A 677 -1.21 -11.72 -27.69
N LEU A 678 -1.11 -10.64 -26.90
CA LEU A 678 -2.06 -10.35 -25.83
C LEU A 678 -3.48 -10.07 -26.35
N ARG A 679 -3.60 -9.40 -27.50
CA ARG A 679 -4.88 -9.15 -28.18
C ARG A 679 -5.52 -10.46 -28.64
N GLU A 680 -4.73 -11.36 -29.22
CA GLU A 680 -5.19 -12.69 -29.62
C GLU A 680 -5.65 -13.52 -28.40
N ARG A 681 -4.88 -13.49 -27.30
CA ARG A 681 -5.25 -14.13 -26.03
C ARG A 681 -6.55 -13.56 -25.46
N LEU A 682 -6.73 -12.24 -25.49
CA LEU A 682 -7.94 -11.56 -25.03
C LEU A 682 -9.17 -12.00 -25.84
N ILE A 683 -9.05 -12.05 -27.17
CA ILE A 683 -10.13 -12.49 -28.05
C ILE A 683 -10.46 -13.96 -27.81
N GLY A 684 -9.44 -14.83 -27.73
CA GLY A 684 -9.62 -16.25 -27.42
C GLY A 684 -10.32 -16.48 -26.08
N CYS A 685 -9.92 -15.75 -25.03
CA CYS A 685 -10.58 -15.80 -23.72
C CYS A 685 -12.04 -15.33 -23.80
N SER A 686 -12.31 -14.25 -24.53
CA SER A 686 -13.65 -13.68 -24.68
C SER A 686 -14.59 -14.61 -25.46
N PHE A 687 -14.10 -15.24 -26.53
CA PHE A 687 -14.86 -16.25 -27.26
C PHE A 687 -15.10 -17.52 -26.44
N SER A 688 -14.07 -18.03 -25.76
CA SER A 688 -14.20 -19.20 -24.88
C SER A 688 -15.21 -18.96 -23.76
N ALA A 689 -15.17 -17.76 -23.15
CA ALA A 689 -16.18 -17.32 -22.18
C ALA A 689 -17.59 -17.34 -22.77
N THR A 690 -17.78 -16.81 -23.98
CA THR A 690 -19.09 -16.79 -24.67
C THR A 690 -19.63 -18.20 -24.94
N LEU A 691 -18.79 -19.11 -25.44
CA LEU A 691 -19.21 -20.45 -25.86
C LEU A 691 -19.67 -21.34 -24.69
N LYS A 692 -19.24 -21.05 -23.46
CA LYS A 692 -19.57 -21.87 -22.28
C LYS A 692 -20.87 -21.45 -21.58
N GLY A 693 -21.57 -20.43 -22.08
CA GLY A 693 -22.85 -19.98 -21.52
C GLY A 693 -22.68 -19.26 -20.19
N TYR A 694 -22.33 -17.97 -20.21
CA TYR A 694 -22.42 -17.10 -19.04
C TYR A 694 -23.89 -16.90 -18.67
N ASN A 695 -24.34 -17.47 -17.55
CA ASN A 695 -25.70 -17.27 -17.01
C ASN A 695 -25.83 -16.02 -16.11
N GLY A 696 -25.04 -14.98 -16.37
CA GLY A 696 -25.13 -13.69 -15.69
C GLY A 696 -25.07 -12.52 -16.67
N ASN A 697 -25.52 -11.34 -16.26
CA ASN A 697 -25.69 -10.09 -17.04
C ASN A 697 -24.43 -9.51 -17.77
N LEU A 698 -23.38 -10.29 -17.98
CA LEU A 698 -22.11 -9.89 -18.58
C LEU A 698 -21.81 -10.75 -19.83
N HIS A 699 -22.55 -10.49 -20.91
CA HIS A 699 -22.08 -10.92 -22.24
C HIS A 699 -20.86 -10.06 -22.64
N PRO A 700 -19.77 -10.65 -23.15
CA PRO A 700 -18.65 -9.86 -23.65
C PRO A 700 -19.15 -8.95 -24.77
N VAL A 701 -19.02 -7.64 -24.54
CA VAL A 701 -19.38 -6.62 -25.52
C VAL A 701 -18.31 -6.58 -26.60
N GLY A 702 -18.71 -6.40 -27.86
CA GLY A 702 -17.77 -6.24 -28.99
C GLY A 702 -17.39 -7.52 -29.74
N LEU A 703 -18.17 -8.59 -29.60
CA LEU A 703 -17.91 -9.86 -30.31
C LEU A 703 -17.86 -9.70 -31.83
N ALA A 704 -18.68 -8.81 -32.40
CA ALA A 704 -18.64 -8.48 -33.83
C ALA A 704 -17.29 -7.87 -34.24
N GLN A 705 -16.80 -6.87 -33.49
CA GLN A 705 -15.53 -6.19 -33.71
C GLN A 705 -14.35 -7.17 -33.56
N MET A 706 -14.39 -8.04 -32.53
CA MET A 706 -13.39 -9.09 -32.36
C MET A 706 -13.37 -10.08 -33.53
N ARG A 707 -14.55 -10.46 -34.07
CA ARG A 707 -14.63 -11.32 -35.26
C ARG A 707 -14.09 -10.63 -36.50
N SER A 708 -14.41 -9.34 -36.71
CA SER A 708 -13.84 -8.54 -37.79
C SER A 708 -12.32 -8.45 -37.69
N TRP A 709 -11.77 -8.29 -36.47
CA TRP A 709 -10.33 -8.32 -36.26
C TRP A 709 -9.69 -9.66 -36.67
N VAL A 710 -10.32 -10.79 -36.32
CA VAL A 710 -9.86 -12.12 -36.72
C VAL A 710 -9.88 -12.29 -38.24
N ALA A 711 -10.92 -11.79 -38.92
CA ALA A 711 -11.02 -11.82 -40.38
C ALA A 711 -9.92 -10.97 -41.03
N ASN A 712 -9.67 -9.75 -40.52
CA ASN A 712 -8.62 -8.87 -41.04
C ASN A 712 -7.20 -9.42 -40.81
N ASN A 713 -7.02 -10.35 -39.86
CA ASN A 713 -5.72 -10.92 -39.50
C ASN A 713 -5.62 -12.44 -39.80
N GLU A 714 -6.46 -12.97 -40.69
CA GLU A 714 -6.63 -14.41 -40.90
C GLU A 714 -5.32 -15.18 -41.17
N ARG A 715 -4.37 -14.57 -41.88
CA ARG A 715 -3.08 -15.20 -42.20
C ARG A 715 -2.15 -15.40 -41.00
N VAL A 716 -2.32 -14.63 -39.92
CA VAL A 716 -1.37 -14.57 -38.80
C VAL A 716 -1.97 -15.12 -37.50
N VAL A 717 -3.30 -15.05 -37.34
CA VAL A 717 -3.99 -15.54 -36.15
C VAL A 717 -3.88 -17.07 -36.05
N LYS A 718 -3.65 -17.60 -34.85
CA LYS A 718 -3.60 -19.05 -34.62
C LYS A 718 -4.95 -19.72 -34.91
N ASP A 719 -4.89 -20.95 -35.43
CA ASP A 719 -6.10 -21.71 -35.84
C ASP A 719 -7.08 -21.97 -34.70
N TYR A 720 -6.56 -22.04 -33.48
CA TYR A 720 -7.37 -22.11 -32.26
C TYR A 720 -8.40 -20.96 -32.18
N VAL A 721 -7.99 -19.71 -32.41
CA VAL A 721 -8.89 -18.55 -32.35
C VAL A 721 -9.86 -18.53 -33.53
N LYS A 722 -9.41 -18.97 -34.72
CA LYS A 722 -10.28 -19.10 -35.89
C LYS A 722 -11.41 -20.10 -35.62
N LEU A 723 -11.09 -21.22 -35.00
CA LEU A 723 -12.08 -22.22 -34.59
C LEU A 723 -13.09 -21.62 -33.61
N LEU A 724 -12.63 -20.89 -32.60
CA LEU A 724 -13.51 -20.20 -31.65
C LEU A 724 -14.40 -19.16 -32.33
N ALA A 725 -13.85 -18.33 -33.22
CA ALA A 725 -14.61 -17.34 -33.97
C ALA A 725 -15.73 -17.98 -34.81
N SER A 726 -15.44 -19.12 -35.46
CA SER A 726 -16.43 -19.87 -36.25
C SER A 726 -17.57 -20.44 -35.38
N LYS A 727 -17.25 -20.88 -34.15
CA LYS A 727 -18.24 -21.38 -33.19
C LYS A 727 -19.12 -20.24 -32.66
N VAL A 728 -18.52 -19.09 -32.32
CA VAL A 728 -19.26 -17.90 -31.84
C VAL A 728 -20.19 -17.36 -32.92
N LYS A 729 -19.77 -17.38 -34.21
CA LYS A 729 -20.62 -17.01 -35.35
C LYS A 729 -21.92 -17.85 -35.44
N LYS A 730 -21.93 -19.10 -34.96
CA LYS A 730 -23.14 -19.94 -34.94
C LYS A 730 -24.15 -19.52 -33.87
N ILE A 731 -23.66 -18.94 -32.77
CA ILE A 731 -24.48 -18.45 -31.64
C ILE A 731 -25.04 -17.06 -31.95
N GLU A 732 -24.20 -16.16 -32.48
CA GLU A 732 -24.56 -14.77 -32.75
C GLU A 732 -25.08 -14.61 -34.20
N LYS A 733 -26.34 -15.02 -34.44
CA LYS A 733 -27.01 -14.91 -35.75
C LYS A 733 -27.52 -13.50 -36.08
N ARG A 734 -27.49 -12.56 -35.13
CA ARG A 734 -27.97 -11.17 -35.33
C ARG A 734 -26.94 -10.34 -36.10
N HIS A 735 -27.42 -9.54 -37.05
CA HIS A 735 -26.62 -8.60 -37.83
C HIS A 735 -25.85 -7.64 -36.90
N VAL A 736 -24.62 -7.34 -37.32
CA VAL A 736 -23.73 -6.35 -36.69
C VAL A 736 -24.43 -5.00 -36.76
N GLY A 737 -24.77 -4.43 -35.61
CA GLY A 737 -25.14 -3.01 -35.55
C GLY A 737 -23.92 -2.20 -35.93
N GLU A 738 -24.04 -1.38 -36.98
CA GLU A 738 -23.01 -0.41 -37.32
C GLU A 738 -22.83 0.57 -36.15
N GLU A 739 -21.60 0.90 -35.79
CA GLU A 739 -21.34 1.77 -34.65
C GLU A 739 -21.66 3.22 -35.02
N GLU A 740 -22.23 3.97 -34.08
CA GLU A 740 -22.58 5.37 -34.27
C GLU A 740 -21.62 6.30 -33.53
N CYS A 741 -21.37 7.47 -34.12
CA CYS A 741 -20.56 8.52 -33.53
C CYS A 741 -21.29 9.16 -32.35
N SER A 742 -20.66 9.20 -31.18
CA SER A 742 -21.22 9.85 -29.98
C SER A 742 -21.47 11.36 -30.11
N TYR A 743 -20.94 12.03 -31.14
CA TYR A 743 -21.10 13.46 -31.38
C TYR A 743 -22.13 13.80 -32.46
N CYS A 744 -22.13 13.07 -33.58
CA CYS A 744 -22.96 13.39 -34.74
C CYS A 744 -23.83 12.23 -35.24
N SER A 745 -23.88 11.11 -34.51
CA SER A 745 -24.67 9.90 -34.82
C SER A 745 -24.39 9.26 -36.18
N SER A 746 -23.35 9.71 -36.91
CA SER A 746 -22.96 9.09 -38.17
C SER A 746 -22.20 7.78 -37.97
N LEU A 747 -22.21 6.92 -38.98
CA LEU A 747 -21.62 5.60 -38.95
C LEU A 747 -20.08 5.65 -38.78
N VAL A 748 -19.57 4.73 -37.97
CA VAL A 748 -18.15 4.54 -37.69
C VAL A 748 -17.73 3.14 -38.14
N PRO A 749 -16.97 3.00 -39.25
CA PRO A 749 -16.48 1.70 -39.69
C PRO A 749 -15.40 1.14 -38.75
N PHE A 750 -15.27 -0.18 -38.75
CA PHE A 750 -14.22 -0.89 -38.02
C PHE A 750 -12.97 -1.05 -38.88
N GLU A 751 -12.10 -0.03 -38.85
CA GLU A 751 -10.82 -0.02 -39.58
C GLU A 751 -9.63 -0.25 -38.65
N ASP A 752 -9.64 0.42 -37.50
CA ASP A 752 -8.59 0.36 -36.48
C ASP A 752 -9.16 -0.11 -35.12
N THR A 753 -8.34 -0.77 -34.31
CA THR A 753 -8.75 -1.34 -33.02
C THR A 753 -8.79 -0.33 -31.87
N GLU A 754 -8.15 0.83 -32.03
CA GLU A 754 -7.88 1.82 -30.99
C GLU A 754 -8.58 3.15 -31.27
N VAL A 755 -8.76 3.49 -32.55
CA VAL A 755 -9.43 4.71 -32.99
C VAL A 755 -10.49 4.40 -34.05
N GLY A 756 -11.62 5.09 -33.98
CA GLY A 756 -12.62 5.12 -35.04
C GLY A 756 -12.80 6.54 -35.56
N PHE A 757 -13.10 6.67 -36.85
CA PHE A 757 -13.43 7.95 -37.49
C PHE A 757 -14.84 7.88 -38.05
N CYS A 758 -15.65 8.92 -37.80
CA CYS A 758 -17.00 8.97 -38.34
C CYS A 758 -17.00 9.44 -39.80
N LYS A 759 -17.91 8.90 -40.63
CA LYS A 759 -17.91 9.16 -42.07
C LYS A 759 -18.19 10.61 -42.49
N VAL A 760 -18.91 11.38 -41.67
CA VAL A 760 -19.40 12.72 -42.06
C VAL A 760 -18.42 13.82 -41.66
N GLU A 761 -18.10 13.92 -40.37
CA GLU A 761 -17.29 15.03 -39.83
C GLU A 761 -15.90 14.59 -39.37
N ASN A 762 -15.52 13.34 -39.63
CA ASN A 762 -14.21 12.77 -39.30
C ASN A 762 -13.83 12.92 -37.81
N HIS A 763 -14.82 12.87 -36.91
CA HIS A 763 -14.60 12.90 -35.47
C HIS A 763 -13.73 11.73 -35.04
N LYS A 764 -12.63 12.02 -34.34
CA LYS A 764 -11.73 11.03 -33.75
C LYS A 764 -12.36 10.45 -32.47
N LEU A 765 -12.69 9.17 -32.50
CA LEU A 765 -13.32 8.46 -31.39
C LEU A 765 -12.36 7.39 -30.86
N ALA A 766 -12.16 7.35 -29.54
CA ALA A 766 -11.39 6.26 -28.93
C ALA A 766 -12.23 4.96 -28.90
N ARG A 767 -11.57 3.82 -29.13
CA ARG A 767 -12.16 2.49 -28.95
C ARG A 767 -11.71 1.89 -27.63
N CYS A 768 -12.58 1.06 -27.06
CA CYS A 768 -12.30 0.33 -25.83
C CYS A 768 -11.22 -0.73 -26.10
N ALA A 769 -10.14 -0.74 -25.32
CA ALA A 769 -9.05 -1.70 -25.46
C ALA A 769 -9.45 -3.17 -25.23
N VAL A 770 -10.61 -3.41 -24.61
CA VAL A 770 -11.14 -4.76 -24.34
C VAL A 770 -12.14 -5.18 -25.42
N SER A 771 -13.20 -4.39 -25.63
CA SER A 771 -14.30 -4.74 -26.56
C SER A 771 -14.05 -4.29 -28.00
N MET A 772 -13.09 -3.39 -28.24
CA MET A 772 -12.85 -2.72 -29.52
C MET A 772 -14.02 -1.86 -30.02
N VAL A 773 -15.06 -1.67 -29.20
CA VAL A 773 -16.22 -0.83 -29.52
C VAL A 773 -15.88 0.64 -29.25
N VAL A 774 -16.48 1.55 -30.03
CA VAL A 774 -16.42 2.99 -29.81
C VAL A 774 -16.82 3.34 -28.38
N CYS A 775 -15.98 4.13 -27.70
CA CYS A 775 -16.21 4.55 -26.33
C CYS A 775 -17.33 5.62 -26.23
N PRO A 776 -18.26 5.49 -25.27
CA PRO A 776 -19.25 6.53 -24.99
C PRO A 776 -18.61 7.75 -24.29
N LEU A 777 -19.37 8.85 -24.17
CA LEU A 777 -18.96 10.09 -23.48
C LEU A 777 -18.96 9.98 -21.95
N THR A 778 -19.34 8.83 -21.38
CA THR A 778 -19.29 8.58 -19.93
C THR A 778 -17.85 8.44 -19.44
N PRO A 779 -17.54 8.69 -18.16
CA PRO A 779 -16.19 8.49 -17.65
C PRO A 779 -15.77 7.02 -17.74
N LEU A 780 -14.57 6.79 -18.24
CA LEU A 780 -14.03 5.46 -18.54
C LEU A 780 -12.82 5.15 -17.67
N TRP A 781 -12.50 3.86 -17.60
CA TRP A 781 -11.23 3.41 -17.06
C TRP A 781 -10.10 3.76 -18.02
N PHE A 782 -8.97 4.18 -17.48
CA PHE A 782 -7.83 4.64 -18.23
C PHE A 782 -6.55 3.95 -17.77
N CYS A 783 -5.77 3.45 -18.72
CA CYS A 783 -4.45 2.91 -18.42
C CYS A 783 -3.39 4.02 -18.47
N VAL A 784 -2.77 4.32 -17.33
CA VAL A 784 -1.70 5.33 -17.25
C VAL A 784 -0.47 4.94 -18.09
N SER A 785 -0.24 3.64 -18.29
CA SER A 785 0.90 3.10 -19.01
C SER A 785 0.75 3.16 -20.54
N CYS A 786 -0.30 2.56 -21.11
CA CYS A 786 -0.50 2.53 -22.57
C CYS A 786 -1.44 3.62 -23.11
N LYS A 787 -1.98 4.48 -22.23
CA LYS A 787 -2.90 5.58 -22.58
C LYS A 787 -4.20 5.13 -23.27
N ARG A 788 -4.61 3.87 -23.10
CA ARG A 788 -5.85 3.32 -23.66
C ARG A 788 -7.03 3.40 -22.69
N TRP A 789 -8.22 3.51 -23.25
CA TRP A 789 -9.49 3.55 -22.55
C TRP A 789 -10.14 2.17 -22.47
N VAL A 790 -10.82 1.89 -21.37
CA VAL A 790 -11.51 0.63 -21.11
C VAL A 790 -12.92 0.93 -20.60
N LEU A 791 -13.91 0.39 -21.30
CA LEU A 791 -15.32 0.43 -20.90
C LEU A 791 -15.67 -0.77 -20.02
N ASN A 792 -15.35 -1.97 -20.50
CA ASN A 792 -15.61 -3.24 -19.82
C ASN A 792 -14.30 -3.96 -19.52
N PHE A 793 -14.25 -4.68 -18.40
CA PHE A 793 -13.04 -5.35 -17.96
C PHE A 793 -12.76 -6.64 -18.73
N ALA A 794 -11.47 -6.94 -18.91
CA ALA A 794 -11.03 -8.17 -19.53
C ALA A 794 -11.33 -9.39 -18.64
N PRO A 795 -11.61 -10.57 -19.22
CA PRO A 795 -11.77 -11.80 -18.45
C PRO A 795 -10.53 -12.10 -17.58
N GLU A 796 -10.74 -12.52 -16.33
CA GLU A 796 -9.63 -12.82 -15.41
C GLU A 796 -8.69 -13.91 -15.95
N SER A 797 -9.23 -14.84 -16.75
CA SER A 797 -8.48 -15.90 -17.42
C SER A 797 -7.32 -15.36 -18.26
N LEU A 798 -7.44 -14.16 -18.86
CA LEU A 798 -6.37 -13.53 -19.64
C LEU A 798 -5.10 -13.37 -18.82
N PHE A 799 -5.23 -12.95 -17.56
CA PHE A 799 -4.11 -12.65 -16.67
C PHE A 799 -3.48 -13.90 -16.05
N LYS A 800 -4.19 -15.03 -16.07
CA LYS A 800 -3.75 -16.32 -15.51
C LYS A 800 -3.13 -17.28 -16.54
N LEU A 801 -3.12 -16.91 -17.82
CA LEU A 801 -2.58 -17.76 -18.90
C LEU A 801 -1.06 -17.90 -18.78
N THR A 802 -0.60 -19.15 -18.69
CA THR A 802 0.82 -19.51 -18.66
C THR A 802 1.41 -19.73 -20.05
N ARG A 803 0.59 -20.19 -21.01
CA ARG A 803 0.97 -20.43 -22.40
C ARG A 803 -0.22 -20.27 -23.32
N TYR A 804 0.02 -19.97 -24.60
CA TYR A 804 -1.04 -19.85 -25.60
C TYR A 804 -0.71 -20.58 -26.92
N PRO A 805 -1.65 -21.34 -27.53
CA PRO A 805 -3.00 -21.65 -27.05
C PRO A 805 -2.98 -22.44 -25.72
N PRO A 806 -4.04 -22.33 -24.90
CA PRO A 806 -4.11 -23.05 -23.63
C PRO A 806 -4.09 -24.57 -23.86
N THR A 807 -3.47 -25.32 -22.94
CA THR A 807 -3.55 -26.78 -22.97
C THR A 807 -4.97 -27.24 -22.66
N VAL A 808 -5.34 -28.43 -23.15
CA VAL A 808 -6.68 -29.02 -22.94
C VAL A 808 -7.01 -29.13 -21.43
N ASP A 809 -6.02 -29.36 -20.59
CA ASP A 809 -6.18 -29.42 -19.12
C ASP A 809 -6.38 -28.03 -18.48
N PHE A 810 -5.76 -26.98 -19.02
CA PHE A 810 -6.04 -25.60 -18.60
C PHE A 810 -7.47 -25.20 -19.01
N GLU A 811 -7.97 -25.64 -20.15
CA GLU A 811 -9.37 -25.45 -20.54
C GLU A 811 -10.38 -26.23 -19.66
N LYS A 812 -9.93 -27.27 -18.95
CA LYS A 812 -10.74 -27.99 -17.97
C LYS A 812 -10.67 -27.35 -16.58
N ARG A 813 -9.46 -27.03 -16.08
CA ARG A 813 -9.23 -26.50 -14.72
C ARG A 813 -9.50 -25.00 -14.56
N SER A 814 -9.14 -24.16 -15.54
CA SER A 814 -9.38 -22.71 -15.50
C SER A 814 -10.88 -22.38 -15.62
N LEU A 815 -11.70 -23.40 -15.93
CA LEU A 815 -13.09 -23.25 -16.38
C LEU A 815 -14.07 -24.14 -15.60
N THR A 816 -13.66 -24.81 -14.52
CA THR A 816 -14.56 -25.28 -13.46
C THR A 816 -14.96 -24.09 -12.59
N PHE A 817 -15.80 -23.22 -13.13
CA PHE A 817 -16.43 -22.15 -12.37
C PHE A 817 -17.58 -22.76 -11.56
N GLN A 818 -17.37 -22.97 -10.27
CA GLN A 818 -18.48 -23.23 -9.34
C GLN A 818 -19.29 -21.94 -9.22
N ASN A 819 -20.44 -21.85 -9.91
CA ASN A 819 -21.66 -21.05 -9.63
C ASN A 819 -21.56 -19.63 -9.00
N GLY A 820 -20.41 -18.95 -9.04
CA GLY A 820 -20.19 -17.65 -8.39
C GLY A 820 -20.04 -16.51 -9.38
N GLU A 821 -20.65 -15.36 -9.07
CA GLU A 821 -20.45 -14.09 -9.76
C GLU A 821 -18.95 -13.79 -9.96
N ILE A 822 -18.56 -13.50 -11.20
CA ILE A 822 -17.16 -13.27 -11.57
C ILE A 822 -16.75 -11.86 -11.15
N LEU A 823 -15.77 -11.79 -10.24
CA LEU A 823 -15.09 -10.54 -9.90
C LEU A 823 -14.18 -10.12 -11.06
N LEU A 824 -14.59 -9.10 -11.80
CA LEU A 824 -13.77 -8.50 -12.84
C LEU A 824 -12.91 -7.39 -12.26
N LYS A 825 -11.59 -7.60 -12.21
CA LYS A 825 -10.64 -6.58 -11.77
C LYS A 825 -10.39 -5.55 -12.88
N PRO A 826 -10.26 -4.25 -12.56
CA PRO A 826 -9.97 -3.21 -13.55
C PRO A 826 -8.49 -3.23 -13.93
N LEU A 827 -8.07 -4.26 -14.66
CA LEU A 827 -6.71 -4.43 -15.14
C LEU A 827 -6.63 -4.14 -16.65
N CYS A 828 -5.55 -3.48 -17.06
CA CYS A 828 -5.30 -3.24 -18.48
C CYS A 828 -4.94 -4.56 -19.19
N PRO A 829 -5.61 -4.94 -20.30
CA PRO A 829 -5.31 -6.17 -21.01
C PRO A 829 -3.90 -6.22 -21.63
N PHE A 830 -3.26 -5.07 -21.84
CA PHE A 830 -1.95 -4.94 -22.50
C PHE A 830 -0.78 -4.68 -21.55
N CYS A 831 -1.06 -4.19 -20.35
CA CYS A 831 -0.03 -3.79 -19.37
C CYS A 831 -0.15 -4.55 -18.05
N GLY A 832 -1.28 -5.22 -17.78
CA GLY A 832 -1.55 -5.88 -16.49
C GLY A 832 -1.64 -4.93 -15.29
N VAL A 833 -1.34 -3.64 -15.45
CA VAL A 833 -1.46 -2.62 -14.40
C VAL A 833 -2.91 -2.26 -14.14
N LEU A 834 -3.18 -1.81 -12.92
CA LEU A 834 -4.50 -1.34 -12.50
C LEU A 834 -4.90 -0.10 -13.31
N LEU A 835 -6.10 -0.14 -13.87
CA LEU A 835 -6.73 0.99 -14.55
C LEU A 835 -7.15 2.03 -13.51
N GLN A 836 -7.06 3.30 -13.90
CA GLN A 836 -7.40 4.42 -13.03
C GLN A 836 -8.45 5.28 -13.73
N ARG A 837 -9.21 6.06 -12.96
CA ARG A 837 -9.97 7.17 -13.52
C ARG A 837 -8.99 8.30 -13.84
N LEU A 838 -9.07 8.86 -15.04
CA LEU A 838 -8.30 10.07 -15.38
C LEU A 838 -8.80 11.24 -14.52
N GLN A 839 -7.93 11.83 -13.69
CA GLN A 839 -8.24 13.09 -13.00
C GLN A 839 -7.80 14.27 -13.88
N PRO A 840 -8.60 15.35 -14.00
CA PRO A 840 -8.21 16.52 -14.78
C PRO A 840 -6.95 17.18 -14.21
N GLN A 841 -5.99 17.52 -15.07
CA GLN A 841 -4.70 18.09 -14.65
C GLN A 841 -4.83 19.43 -13.90
N PHE A 842 -5.88 20.22 -14.15
CA PHE A 842 -6.09 21.52 -13.52
C PHE A 842 -6.40 21.46 -12.01
N LEU A 843 -6.83 20.30 -11.50
CA LEU A 843 -7.00 20.07 -10.05
C LEU A 843 -5.67 19.79 -9.34
N LEU A 844 -4.61 19.55 -10.09
CA LEU A 844 -3.25 19.27 -9.61
C LEU A 844 -2.31 20.47 -9.76
N SER A 845 -2.78 21.57 -10.38
CA SER A 845 -2.07 22.85 -10.42
C SER A 845 -2.52 23.75 -9.28
N THR A 846 -1.57 24.20 -8.46
CA THR A 846 -1.79 25.19 -7.39
C THR A 846 -1.96 26.62 -7.92
N THR A 847 -1.87 26.84 -9.22
CA THR A 847 -2.21 28.10 -9.88
C THR A 847 -3.72 28.15 -10.11
N SER A 848 -4.45 28.78 -9.20
CA SER A 848 -5.77 29.33 -9.54
C SER A 848 -5.61 30.34 -10.66
N VAL A 849 -6.45 30.24 -11.70
CA VAL A 849 -6.78 31.39 -12.55
C VAL A 849 -7.43 32.46 -11.69
#